data_AF-A0A8T5M7R3-F1
#
_entry.id   AF-A0A8T5M7R3-F1
#
_cell.length_a   1.000
_cell.length_b   1.000
_cell.length_c   1.000
_cell.angle_alpha   90.00
_cell.angle_beta   90.00
_cell.angle_gamma   90.00
#
_symmetry.space_group_name_H-M   'P 1'
#
loop_
_entity.id
_entity.type
_entity.pdbx_description
1 polymer ?
#
loop_
_entity_poly.entity_id
_entity_poly.type
_entity_poly.pdbx_seq_one_letter_code
_entity_poly.pdbx_strand_id
1 'polypeptide(L)'
;MATYDDFKLEQYVNTNPVGRIGDETIFLRDVILGMEFSKLNGILRGPKSSGKTQLMRDIYNGHFGGDEHALWEMGRTDFRPKDLFEKLNLSVARGGYSSLPEIRTAYKDGRIRHLISTFEVDKSGQISPQWKEITEREVKQILEIHSTTSDQLVQLKNIEKNFFTIDEYNRCPEVIMNLFYGLMTGEINHEGKIIRLGDGYYSGLAAVNPEDYEGTFKMDAAMWARFHVAVDFAAYPITVADKDELNQRNLSPDVHNSSLRDLTKNIFAIYEKVRSKQPTFEERLILQYFQSGLDLCTEAGRSKELLDWPRHCASKGCSKHTKICGTVKGLDARAIRAVYRLAKGLEEVVRLKMDREDIEINPVDSFSLAYQFVAPYKGVLHPKEVKEARGIEALVLAEKMPSIRTNLADVIESMNKSLLILGKKSGQKEVTATKKNFRELGQESEYDKVLDNVEKKYTVRRKLSFEEVAQEIPQIYEAMLKKTFSAAVQTGLIDHEPGILAFLKQQNEALYTQLITLKKGISKKDYNNLPVPKEKKVSLEEINKKMNDRYTSILSQVVETVFCSSGALVAAESLSIPVDKIATMVKKAQKELPDKEIEYVPEDKKQQYETEKGLRLRKKLAEIIAEQHKAELEKHLKGEKSFLSYFVAEEMKNGN
;
A
#
# COMPACT_ATOMS: atom_id res chain seq x y z
N MET A 1 13.77 1.50 -26.45
CA MET A 1 12.59 1.77 -25.59
C MET A 1 11.98 3.07 -26.08
N ALA A 2 10.65 3.22 -25.98
CA ALA A 2 10.01 4.51 -26.24
C ALA A 2 10.45 5.54 -25.21
N THR A 3 10.62 6.78 -25.64
CA THR A 3 10.93 7.95 -24.84
C THR A 3 9.64 8.70 -24.50
N TYR A 4 9.68 9.64 -23.56
CA TYR A 4 8.53 10.49 -23.28
C TYR A 4 8.09 11.32 -24.50
N ASP A 5 9.04 11.76 -25.34
CA ASP A 5 8.75 12.56 -26.53
C ASP A 5 7.97 11.79 -27.60
N ASP A 6 8.10 10.46 -27.64
CA ASP A 6 7.30 9.63 -28.55
C ASP A 6 5.79 9.78 -28.26
N PHE A 7 5.43 9.97 -26.99
CA PHE A 7 4.06 10.12 -26.51
C PHE A 7 3.55 11.58 -26.51
N LYS A 8 4.28 12.50 -27.14
CA LYS A 8 3.88 13.91 -27.21
C LYS A 8 2.62 14.06 -28.06
N LEU A 9 1.65 14.78 -27.49
CA LEU A 9 0.45 15.25 -28.21
C LEU A 9 0.84 16.47 -29.06
N GLU A 10 0.72 16.34 -30.37
CA GLU A 10 1.27 17.28 -31.35
C GLU A 10 0.54 18.64 -31.33
N GLN A 11 -0.78 18.59 -31.22
CA GLN A 11 -1.67 19.74 -31.40
C GLN A 11 -2.29 20.20 -30.07
N TYR A 12 -2.46 19.30 -29.10
CA TYR A 12 -3.01 19.62 -27.80
C TYR A 12 -2.07 20.52 -26.98
N VAL A 13 -2.60 21.67 -26.56
CA VAL A 13 -1.88 22.64 -25.72
C VAL A 13 -2.62 22.83 -24.40
N ASN A 14 -1.95 22.46 -23.30
CA ASN A 14 -2.30 22.87 -21.95
C ASN A 14 -1.04 22.70 -21.08
N THR A 15 -0.42 23.82 -20.71
CA THR A 15 0.78 23.84 -19.88
C THR A 15 0.47 24.15 -18.41
N ASN A 16 -0.81 24.15 -18.01
CA ASN A 16 -1.20 24.34 -16.62
C ASN A 16 -0.80 23.09 -15.79
N PRO A 17 0.07 23.24 -14.77
CA PRO A 17 0.43 22.14 -13.88
C PRO A 17 -0.79 21.61 -13.11
N VAL A 18 -0.93 20.29 -13.02
CA VAL A 18 -2.01 19.65 -12.24
C VAL A 18 -1.53 19.05 -10.93
N GLY A 19 -0.21 18.91 -10.77
CA GLY A 19 0.41 18.36 -9.57
C GLY A 19 1.91 18.13 -9.77
N ARG A 20 2.52 17.48 -8.78
CA ARG A 20 3.93 17.05 -8.82
C ARG A 20 4.06 15.63 -8.27
N ILE A 21 5.04 14.90 -8.80
CA ILE A 21 5.49 13.62 -8.26
C ILE A 21 7.00 13.71 -8.09
N GLY A 22 7.47 13.78 -6.83
CA GLY A 22 8.83 14.23 -6.55
C GLY A 22 9.06 15.64 -7.09
N ASP A 23 10.16 15.84 -7.82
CA ASP A 23 10.51 17.11 -8.45
C ASP A 23 9.84 17.32 -9.83
N GLU A 24 9.22 16.28 -10.38
CA GLU A 24 8.60 16.33 -11.70
C GLU A 24 7.22 16.97 -11.67
N THR A 25 7.05 17.97 -12.54
CA THR A 25 5.75 18.63 -12.74
C THR A 25 4.87 17.78 -13.64
N ILE A 26 3.64 17.53 -13.23
CA ILE A 26 2.68 16.72 -13.99
C ILE A 26 1.66 17.65 -14.66
N PHE A 27 1.39 17.41 -15.95
CA PHE A 27 0.39 18.12 -16.75
C PHE A 27 -0.81 17.23 -17.06
N LEU A 28 -1.89 17.79 -17.63
CA LEU A 28 -3.07 16.98 -17.99
C LEU A 28 -2.74 15.83 -18.95
N ARG A 29 -1.86 16.07 -19.94
CA ARG A 29 -1.44 15.02 -20.87
C ARG A 29 -0.76 13.84 -20.17
N ASP A 30 -0.02 14.11 -19.08
CA ASP A 30 0.67 13.08 -18.30
C ASP A 30 -0.32 12.18 -17.56
N VAL A 31 -1.44 12.75 -17.11
CA VAL A 31 -2.54 12.00 -16.49
C VAL A 31 -3.20 11.06 -17.49
N ILE A 32 -3.41 11.54 -18.72
CA ILE A 32 -3.99 10.72 -19.78
C ILE A 32 -3.03 9.61 -20.21
N LEU A 33 -1.72 9.89 -20.33
CA LEU A 33 -0.72 8.85 -20.57
C LEU A 33 -0.69 7.82 -19.43
N GLY A 34 -0.72 8.27 -18.18
CA GLY A 34 -0.80 7.36 -17.02
C GLY A 34 -2.05 6.49 -17.06
N MET A 35 -3.18 7.03 -17.54
CA MET A 35 -4.42 6.30 -17.75
C MET A 35 -4.28 5.24 -18.86
N GLU A 36 -3.67 5.57 -20.01
CA GLU A 36 -3.40 4.64 -21.11
C GLU A 36 -2.46 3.51 -20.66
N PHE A 37 -1.35 3.84 -19.99
CA PHE A 37 -0.41 2.86 -19.42
C PHE A 37 -1.04 1.95 -18.37
N SER A 38 -2.21 2.33 -17.85
CA SER A 38 -2.90 1.58 -16.80
C SER A 38 -4.12 0.82 -17.30
N LYS A 39 -4.45 0.91 -18.59
CA LYS A 39 -5.69 0.39 -19.19
C LYS A 39 -6.92 0.89 -18.41
N LEU A 40 -6.96 2.19 -18.15
CA LEU A 40 -8.08 2.85 -17.47
C LEU A 40 -8.90 3.64 -18.48
N ASN A 41 -10.20 3.69 -18.26
CA ASN A 41 -11.11 4.49 -19.07
C ASN A 41 -11.19 5.91 -18.51
N GLY A 42 -11.14 6.90 -19.39
CA GLY A 42 -11.21 8.30 -19.02
C GLY A 42 -12.49 8.98 -19.48
N ILE A 43 -12.91 9.98 -18.72
CA ILE A 43 -13.92 10.94 -19.13
C ILE A 43 -13.37 12.35 -19.04
N LEU A 44 -13.53 13.10 -20.13
CA LEU A 44 -13.13 14.48 -20.28
C LEU A 44 -14.38 15.35 -20.12
N ARG A 45 -14.48 16.06 -19.00
CA ARG A 45 -15.58 17.01 -18.75
C ARG A 45 -15.06 18.42 -18.88
N GLY A 46 -15.87 19.31 -19.43
CA GLY A 46 -15.54 20.74 -19.44
C GLY A 46 -16.31 21.51 -20.50
N PRO A 47 -16.25 22.85 -20.48
CA PRO A 47 -17.01 23.69 -21.41
C PRO A 47 -16.61 23.46 -22.87
N LYS A 48 -17.39 24.03 -23.79
CA LYS A 48 -17.04 24.06 -25.22
C LYS A 48 -15.68 24.73 -25.42
N SER A 49 -14.96 24.28 -26.43
CA SER A 49 -13.64 24.82 -26.82
C SER A 49 -12.56 24.75 -25.72
N SER A 50 -12.69 23.84 -24.75
CA SER A 50 -11.67 23.63 -23.72
C SER A 50 -10.51 22.70 -24.16
N GLY A 51 -10.53 22.20 -25.40
CA GLY A 51 -9.49 21.31 -25.93
C GLY A 51 -9.75 19.79 -25.74
N LYS A 52 -10.94 19.38 -25.29
CA LYS A 52 -11.31 17.95 -25.10
C LYS A 52 -11.15 17.14 -26.39
N THR A 53 -11.79 17.59 -27.46
CA THR A 53 -11.77 16.92 -28.77
C THR A 53 -10.36 16.90 -29.36
N GLN A 54 -9.57 17.96 -29.20
CA GLN A 54 -8.19 17.99 -29.67
C GLN A 54 -7.31 16.96 -28.93
N LEU A 55 -7.45 16.86 -27.60
CA LEU A 55 -6.75 15.85 -26.82
C LEU A 55 -7.10 14.42 -27.28
N MET A 56 -8.40 14.13 -27.45
CA MET A 56 -8.82 12.82 -27.94
C MET A 56 -8.32 12.55 -29.35
N ARG A 57 -8.31 13.55 -30.23
CA ARG A 57 -7.84 13.41 -31.62
C ARG A 57 -6.35 13.10 -31.66
N ASP A 58 -5.56 13.73 -30.81
CA ASP A 58 -4.13 13.48 -30.72
C ASP A 58 -3.77 12.08 -30.24
N ILE A 59 -4.54 11.55 -29.30
CA ILE A 59 -4.37 10.17 -28.84
C ILE A 59 -4.84 9.20 -29.92
N TYR A 60 -6.02 9.45 -30.48
CA TYR A 60 -6.60 8.62 -31.54
C TYR A 60 -5.64 8.43 -32.72
N ASN A 61 -5.12 9.53 -33.28
CA ASN A 61 -4.19 9.49 -34.41
C ASN A 61 -2.77 9.14 -33.98
N GLY A 62 -2.25 9.79 -32.94
CA GLY A 62 -0.84 9.78 -32.58
C GLY A 62 -0.40 8.63 -31.68
N HIS A 63 -1.32 7.95 -30.98
CA HIS A 63 -0.98 6.78 -30.16
C HIS A 63 -1.51 5.47 -30.75
N PHE A 64 -2.66 5.51 -31.44
CA PHE A 64 -3.33 4.30 -31.94
C PHE A 64 -3.45 4.23 -33.48
N GLY A 65 -2.73 5.08 -34.21
CA GLY A 65 -2.73 5.04 -35.68
C GLY A 65 -4.09 5.34 -36.32
N GLY A 66 -5.00 6.00 -35.59
CA GLY A 66 -6.34 6.32 -36.06
C GLY A 66 -7.22 5.09 -36.30
N ASP A 67 -7.87 5.04 -37.46
CA ASP A 67 -8.81 3.97 -37.83
C ASP A 67 -8.14 2.58 -37.90
N GLU A 68 -6.81 2.46 -37.84
CA GLU A 68 -6.12 1.18 -37.86
C GLU A 68 -6.27 0.40 -36.55
N HIS A 69 -6.13 1.06 -35.39
CA HIS A 69 -6.23 0.40 -34.08
C HIS A 69 -7.24 1.03 -33.12
N ALA A 70 -7.91 2.11 -33.51
CA ALA A 70 -8.92 2.76 -32.69
C ALA A 70 -10.26 2.96 -33.42
N LEU A 71 -11.27 3.36 -32.66
CA LEU A 71 -12.60 3.71 -33.12
C LEU A 71 -12.94 5.13 -32.64
N TRP A 72 -13.48 5.95 -33.54
CA TRP A 72 -13.96 7.31 -33.22
C TRP A 72 -15.44 7.44 -33.49
N GLU A 73 -16.20 7.86 -32.47
CA GLU A 73 -17.63 8.14 -32.62
C GLU A 73 -18.02 9.50 -32.03
N MET A 74 -19.18 9.99 -32.46
CA MET A 74 -19.85 11.14 -31.87
C MET A 74 -21.19 10.72 -31.27
N GLY A 75 -21.50 11.27 -30.10
CA GLY A 75 -22.75 11.01 -29.42
C GLY A 75 -23.95 11.51 -30.24
N ARG A 76 -24.87 10.60 -30.55
CA ARG A 76 -26.10 10.87 -31.30
C ARG A 76 -27.26 10.03 -30.78
N THR A 77 -28.47 10.55 -30.95
CA THR A 77 -29.71 9.98 -30.39
C THR A 77 -30.19 8.71 -31.09
N ASP A 78 -29.60 8.35 -32.22
CA ASP A 78 -29.94 7.18 -33.03
C ASP A 78 -28.82 6.12 -33.09
N PHE A 79 -27.76 6.31 -32.30
CA PHE A 79 -26.59 5.44 -32.33
C PHE A 79 -26.93 3.98 -31.97
N ARG A 80 -26.33 3.03 -32.71
CA ARG A 80 -26.46 1.60 -32.44
C ARG A 80 -25.06 0.95 -32.44
N PRO A 81 -24.63 0.31 -31.34
CA PRO A 81 -23.32 -0.36 -31.28
C PRO A 81 -23.08 -1.37 -32.39
N LYS A 82 -24.14 -2.04 -32.86
CA LYS A 82 -24.04 -2.97 -33.99
C LYS A 82 -23.50 -2.31 -35.26
N ASP A 83 -23.67 -1.00 -35.46
CA ASP A 83 -23.14 -0.31 -36.64
C ASP A 83 -21.58 -0.31 -36.64
N LEU A 84 -20.98 -0.41 -35.44
CA LEU A 84 -19.54 -0.49 -35.24
C LEU A 84 -18.97 -1.89 -35.43
N PHE A 85 -19.70 -2.93 -35.04
CA PHE A 85 -19.15 -4.29 -34.95
C PHE A 85 -19.79 -5.25 -35.94
N GLU A 86 -20.98 -4.99 -36.44
CA GLU A 86 -21.66 -5.84 -37.41
C GLU A 86 -21.54 -5.24 -38.81
N LYS A 87 -21.24 -6.09 -39.79
CA LYS A 87 -21.29 -5.75 -41.21
C LYS A 87 -21.95 -6.89 -41.96
N LEU A 88 -22.72 -6.57 -43.00
CA LEU A 88 -23.23 -7.59 -43.90
C LEU A 88 -22.06 -8.27 -44.63
N ASN A 89 -21.96 -9.58 -44.51
CA ASN A 89 -21.05 -10.42 -45.25
C ASN A 89 -21.51 -10.51 -46.70
N LEU A 90 -21.05 -9.56 -47.52
CA LEU A 90 -21.47 -9.44 -48.92
C LEU A 90 -21.07 -10.64 -49.77
N SER A 91 -20.04 -11.42 -49.42
CA SER A 91 -19.70 -12.64 -50.19
C SER A 91 -20.72 -13.73 -49.96
N VAL A 92 -21.21 -13.87 -48.72
CA VAL A 92 -22.32 -14.76 -48.38
C VAL A 92 -23.63 -14.25 -48.99
N ALA A 93 -23.90 -12.95 -48.90
CA ALA A 93 -25.09 -12.33 -49.50
C ALA A 93 -25.12 -12.40 -51.04
N ARG A 94 -23.94 -12.43 -51.69
CA ARG A 94 -23.78 -12.55 -53.16
C ARG A 94 -23.67 -14.00 -53.64
N GLY A 95 -23.89 -15.00 -52.77
CA GLY A 95 -23.95 -16.40 -53.16
C GLY A 95 -22.59 -17.09 -53.30
N GLY A 96 -21.62 -16.79 -52.43
CA GLY A 96 -20.36 -17.54 -52.33
C GLY A 96 -20.50 -18.99 -51.83
N TYR A 97 -21.72 -19.42 -51.49
CA TYR A 97 -22.11 -20.83 -51.34
C TYR A 97 -22.75 -21.33 -52.63
N SER A 98 -22.54 -22.60 -52.98
CA SER A 98 -23.17 -23.26 -54.13
C SER A 98 -24.65 -22.88 -54.17
N SER A 99 -25.09 -22.18 -55.23
CA SER A 99 -26.48 -21.74 -55.39
C SER A 99 -27.42 -22.90 -55.07
N LEU A 100 -28.46 -22.65 -54.27
CA LEU A 100 -29.46 -23.66 -53.96
C LEU A 100 -29.86 -24.36 -55.27
N PRO A 101 -29.62 -25.67 -55.43
CA PRO A 101 -29.99 -26.36 -56.65
C PRO A 101 -31.51 -26.19 -56.83
N GLU A 102 -31.96 -26.01 -58.07
CA GLU A 102 -33.37 -25.72 -58.32
C GLU A 102 -34.18 -26.94 -57.86
N ILE A 103 -35.05 -26.76 -56.85
CA ILE A 103 -35.96 -27.80 -56.38
C ILE A 103 -37.36 -27.48 -56.90
N ARG A 104 -37.95 -28.42 -57.65
CA ARG A 104 -39.33 -28.33 -58.13
C ARG A 104 -40.21 -29.35 -57.42
N THR A 105 -41.42 -28.92 -57.11
CA THR A 105 -42.46 -29.82 -56.57
C THR A 105 -43.40 -30.18 -57.71
N ALA A 106 -43.51 -31.46 -58.03
CA ALA A 106 -44.40 -31.97 -59.06
C ALA A 106 -45.45 -32.89 -58.44
N TYR A 107 -46.70 -32.74 -58.86
CA TYR A 107 -47.78 -33.66 -58.49
C TYR A 107 -47.95 -34.68 -59.60
N LYS A 108 -47.67 -35.96 -59.31
CA LYS A 108 -47.78 -37.05 -60.29
C LYS A 108 -48.25 -38.32 -59.58
N ASP A 109 -49.20 -39.03 -60.18
CA ASP A 109 -49.76 -40.29 -59.67
C ASP A 109 -50.33 -40.19 -58.24
N GLY A 110 -50.97 -39.07 -57.90
CA GLY A 110 -51.60 -38.87 -56.60
C GLY A 110 -50.64 -38.54 -55.44
N ARG A 111 -49.34 -38.34 -55.71
CA ARG A 111 -48.32 -38.03 -54.70
C ARG A 111 -47.49 -36.81 -55.10
N ILE A 112 -47.02 -36.09 -54.08
CA ILE A 112 -46.06 -34.98 -54.24
C ILE A 112 -44.67 -35.59 -54.39
N ARG A 113 -43.95 -35.20 -55.45
CA ARG A 113 -42.55 -35.55 -55.69
C ARG A 113 -41.72 -34.27 -55.69
N HIS A 114 -40.52 -34.34 -55.13
CA HIS A 114 -39.55 -33.25 -55.19
C HIS A 114 -38.45 -33.61 -56.19
N LEU A 115 -38.11 -32.68 -57.08
CA LEU A 115 -37.11 -32.86 -58.12
C LEU A 115 -35.99 -31.85 -57.89
N ILE A 116 -34.74 -32.27 -57.98
CA ILE A 116 -33.56 -31.40 -57.93
C ILE A 116 -32.89 -31.34 -59.30
N SER A 117 -32.42 -30.16 -59.71
CA SER A 117 -31.61 -30.02 -60.91
C SER A 117 -30.17 -30.49 -60.66
N THR A 118 -29.72 -31.42 -61.50
CA THR A 118 -28.35 -31.94 -61.53
C THR A 118 -27.81 -31.82 -62.96
N PHE A 119 -26.48 -31.79 -63.12
CA PHE A 119 -25.86 -31.78 -64.44
C PHE A 119 -25.17 -33.11 -64.70
N GLU A 120 -25.46 -33.74 -65.84
CA GLU A 120 -24.71 -34.91 -66.31
C GLU A 120 -23.89 -34.52 -67.53
N VAL A 121 -22.65 -35.03 -67.58
CA VAL A 121 -21.75 -34.91 -68.72
C VAL A 121 -21.86 -36.18 -69.52
N ASP A 122 -22.30 -36.07 -70.77
CA ASP A 122 -22.40 -37.24 -71.63
C ASP A 122 -21.02 -37.71 -72.11
N LYS A 123 -20.98 -38.84 -72.83
CA LYS A 123 -19.73 -39.44 -73.35
C LYS A 123 -18.97 -38.54 -74.34
N SER A 124 -19.61 -37.47 -74.83
CA SER A 124 -19.03 -36.47 -75.74
C SER A 124 -18.50 -35.23 -75.02
N GLY A 125 -18.70 -35.13 -73.70
CA GLY A 125 -18.36 -33.95 -72.91
C GLY A 125 -19.47 -32.88 -72.86
N GLN A 126 -20.65 -33.14 -73.41
CA GLN A 126 -21.76 -32.19 -73.41
C GLN A 126 -22.49 -32.23 -72.06
N ILE A 127 -22.59 -31.07 -71.40
CA ILE A 127 -23.31 -30.92 -70.12
C ILE A 127 -24.80 -30.69 -70.42
N SER A 128 -25.67 -31.53 -69.84
CA SER A 128 -27.13 -31.36 -69.94
C SER A 128 -27.80 -31.36 -68.56
N PRO A 129 -28.82 -30.51 -68.33
CA PRO A 129 -29.56 -30.50 -67.08
C PRO A 129 -30.50 -31.72 -66.99
N GLN A 130 -30.38 -32.46 -65.90
CA GLN A 130 -31.21 -33.62 -65.53
C GLN A 130 -31.97 -33.34 -64.24
N TRP A 131 -33.21 -33.80 -64.16
CA TRP A 131 -34.03 -33.68 -62.95
C TRP A 131 -34.06 -35.01 -62.23
N LYS A 132 -33.55 -35.04 -60.99
CA LYS A 132 -33.54 -36.24 -60.15
C LYS A 132 -34.59 -36.12 -59.06
N GLU A 133 -35.36 -37.18 -58.84
CA GLU A 133 -36.31 -37.23 -57.73
C GLU A 133 -35.59 -37.39 -56.39
N ILE A 134 -35.99 -36.58 -55.42
CA ILE A 134 -35.48 -36.58 -54.04
C ILE A 134 -36.65 -36.66 -53.05
N THR A 135 -36.37 -37.23 -51.88
CA THR A 135 -37.32 -37.35 -50.78
C THR A 135 -37.49 -36.02 -50.04
N GLU A 136 -38.60 -35.86 -49.30
CA GLU A 136 -38.83 -34.69 -48.46
C GLU A 136 -37.73 -34.52 -47.37
N ARG A 137 -37.15 -35.62 -46.90
CA ARG A 137 -36.03 -35.60 -45.95
C ARG A 137 -34.77 -35.03 -46.60
N GLU A 138 -34.48 -35.42 -47.85
CA GLU A 138 -33.35 -34.88 -48.61
C GLU A 138 -33.57 -33.40 -48.96
N VAL A 139 -34.79 -32.98 -49.27
CA VAL A 139 -35.12 -31.55 -49.44
C VAL A 139 -34.78 -30.75 -48.18
N LYS A 140 -35.16 -31.25 -47.00
CA LYS A 140 -34.84 -30.59 -45.72
C LYS A 140 -33.33 -30.53 -45.48
N GLN A 141 -32.60 -31.60 -45.76
CA GLN A 141 -31.12 -31.62 -45.65
C GLN A 141 -30.45 -30.66 -46.63
N ILE A 142 -30.92 -30.58 -47.88
CA ILE A 142 -30.39 -29.66 -48.89
C ILE A 142 -30.68 -28.21 -48.51
N LEU A 143 -31.90 -27.91 -48.05
CA LEU A 143 -32.24 -26.59 -47.53
C LEU A 143 -31.39 -26.23 -46.31
N GLU A 144 -31.12 -27.18 -45.41
CA GLU A 144 -30.26 -26.96 -44.23
C GLU A 144 -28.80 -26.71 -44.61
N ILE A 145 -28.29 -27.38 -45.64
CA ILE A 145 -26.90 -27.24 -46.13
C ILE A 145 -26.72 -25.94 -46.94
N HIS A 146 -27.73 -25.55 -47.72
CA HIS A 146 -27.62 -24.49 -48.74
C HIS A 146 -28.39 -23.21 -48.43
N SER A 147 -29.24 -23.17 -47.40
CA SER A 147 -29.93 -21.93 -47.00
C SER A 147 -29.01 -21.07 -46.15
N THR A 148 -28.72 -19.87 -46.62
CA THR A 148 -28.03 -18.85 -45.83
C THR A 148 -28.92 -18.37 -44.69
N THR A 149 -28.50 -18.58 -43.44
CA THR A 149 -29.17 -17.98 -42.27
C THR A 149 -28.81 -16.50 -42.12
N SER A 150 -29.65 -15.71 -41.45
CA SER A 150 -29.32 -14.31 -41.09
C SER A 150 -27.98 -14.21 -40.36
N ASP A 151 -27.65 -15.22 -39.57
CA ASP A 151 -26.44 -15.31 -38.75
C ASP A 151 -25.18 -15.48 -39.63
N GLN A 152 -25.28 -16.18 -40.77
CA GLN A 152 -24.18 -16.30 -41.75
C GLN A 152 -23.98 -15.01 -42.58
N LEU A 153 -24.97 -14.12 -42.60
CA LEU A 153 -24.90 -12.83 -43.29
C LEU A 153 -24.23 -11.75 -42.46
N VAL A 154 -23.94 -11.95 -41.17
CA VAL A 154 -23.30 -10.95 -40.32
C VAL A 154 -21.85 -11.34 -40.06
N GLN A 155 -20.92 -10.45 -40.41
CA GLN A 155 -19.51 -10.55 -40.07
C GLN A 155 -19.20 -9.54 -38.97
N LEU A 156 -18.47 -9.97 -37.94
CA LEU A 156 -17.91 -9.08 -36.95
C LEU A 156 -16.67 -8.36 -37.52
N LYS A 157 -16.67 -7.03 -37.42
CA LYS A 157 -15.53 -6.14 -37.72
C LYS A 157 -15.09 -5.43 -36.45
N ASN A 158 -13.91 -4.80 -36.49
CA ASN A 158 -13.39 -3.93 -35.42
C ASN A 158 -13.16 -4.60 -34.05
N ILE A 159 -13.17 -5.93 -33.99
CA ILE A 159 -12.93 -6.68 -32.74
C ILE A 159 -11.48 -6.54 -32.24
N GLU A 160 -10.54 -6.30 -33.14
CA GLU A 160 -9.11 -6.12 -32.86
C GLU A 160 -8.75 -4.66 -32.51
N LYS A 161 -9.72 -3.74 -32.50
CA LYS A 161 -9.47 -2.35 -32.09
C LYS A 161 -9.20 -2.30 -30.60
N ASN A 162 -8.20 -1.52 -30.22
CA ASN A 162 -7.65 -1.46 -28.86
C ASN A 162 -8.10 -0.20 -28.10
N PHE A 163 -8.70 0.75 -28.81
CA PHE A 163 -9.10 2.02 -28.23
C PHE A 163 -10.41 2.54 -28.81
N PHE A 164 -11.21 3.18 -27.96
CA PHE A 164 -12.47 3.78 -28.37
C PHE A 164 -12.60 5.20 -27.84
N THR A 165 -12.89 6.13 -28.74
CA THR A 165 -13.21 7.51 -28.41
C THR A 165 -14.67 7.82 -28.75
N ILE A 166 -15.34 8.51 -27.84
CA ILE A 166 -16.67 9.05 -28.08
C ILE A 166 -16.74 10.51 -27.67
N ASP A 167 -16.88 11.40 -28.65
CA ASP A 167 -17.13 12.81 -28.40
C ASP A 167 -18.60 13.06 -28.11
N GLU A 168 -18.90 14.11 -27.35
CA GLU A 168 -20.26 14.50 -26.97
C GLU A 168 -21.10 13.35 -26.40
N TYR A 169 -20.50 12.49 -25.58
CA TYR A 169 -21.11 11.26 -25.06
C TYR A 169 -22.48 11.51 -24.39
N ASN A 170 -22.58 12.57 -23.61
CA ASN A 170 -23.82 12.96 -22.93
C ASN A 170 -24.83 13.71 -23.81
N ARG A 171 -24.66 13.73 -25.14
CA ARG A 171 -25.76 14.01 -26.09
C ARG A 171 -26.54 12.76 -26.48
N CYS A 172 -26.03 11.58 -26.12
CA CYS A 172 -26.80 10.35 -26.21
C CYS A 172 -27.84 10.31 -25.08
N PRO A 173 -29.08 9.86 -25.32
CA PRO A 173 -30.02 9.55 -24.25
C PRO A 173 -29.48 8.38 -23.41
N GLU A 174 -29.91 8.30 -22.15
CA GLU A 174 -29.43 7.31 -21.17
C GLU A 174 -29.46 5.88 -21.70
N VAL A 175 -30.52 5.50 -22.43
CA VAL A 175 -30.66 4.16 -23.03
C VAL A 175 -29.51 3.84 -23.99
N ILE A 176 -29.07 4.80 -24.81
CA ILE A 176 -27.97 4.62 -25.76
C ILE A 176 -26.61 4.69 -25.05
N MET A 177 -26.49 5.63 -24.14
CA MET A 177 -25.36 5.77 -23.22
C MET A 177 -25.05 4.43 -22.52
N ASN A 178 -26.08 3.70 -22.09
CA ASN A 178 -25.99 2.36 -21.50
C ASN A 178 -25.50 1.28 -22.47
N LEU A 179 -25.74 1.42 -23.78
CA LEU A 179 -25.24 0.48 -24.78
C LEU A 179 -23.72 0.54 -24.93
N PHE A 180 -23.09 1.68 -24.61
CA PHE A 180 -21.64 1.83 -24.60
C PHE A 180 -20.98 1.19 -23.37
N TYR A 181 -21.74 0.65 -22.41
CA TYR A 181 -21.16 0.08 -21.20
C TYR A 181 -20.20 -1.06 -21.47
N GLY A 182 -20.63 -2.04 -22.26
CA GLY A 182 -19.75 -3.13 -22.67
C GLY A 182 -18.56 -2.59 -23.44
N LEU A 183 -18.80 -1.66 -24.38
CA LEU A 183 -17.78 -1.08 -25.23
C LEU A 183 -16.65 -0.45 -24.42
N MET A 184 -16.96 0.42 -23.46
CA MET A 184 -15.93 1.02 -22.61
C MET A 184 -15.14 -0.03 -21.82
N THR A 185 -15.72 -1.18 -21.49
CA THR A 185 -14.99 -2.28 -20.83
C THR A 185 -14.29 -3.26 -21.78
N GLY A 186 -14.36 -3.01 -23.09
CA GLY A 186 -13.81 -3.90 -24.12
C GLY A 186 -14.63 -5.16 -24.32
N GLU A 187 -15.95 -5.08 -24.20
CA GLU A 187 -16.88 -6.20 -24.31
C GLU A 187 -18.08 -5.85 -25.20
N ILE A 188 -18.46 -6.74 -26.11
CA ILE A 188 -19.75 -6.66 -26.81
C ILE A 188 -20.57 -7.91 -26.54
N ASN A 189 -21.87 -7.74 -26.36
CA ASN A 189 -22.80 -8.86 -26.36
C ASN A 189 -23.30 -9.06 -27.79
N HIS A 190 -22.92 -10.18 -28.39
CA HIS A 190 -23.37 -10.59 -29.72
C HIS A 190 -23.97 -11.99 -29.59
N GLU A 191 -25.26 -12.12 -29.92
CA GLU A 191 -26.02 -13.38 -29.85
C GLU A 191 -25.96 -14.07 -28.47
N GLY A 192 -25.99 -13.29 -27.39
CA GLY A 192 -25.91 -13.82 -26.02
C GLY A 192 -24.51 -14.25 -25.60
N LYS A 193 -23.50 -14.09 -26.46
CA LYS A 193 -22.09 -14.34 -26.14
C LYS A 193 -21.36 -13.02 -25.91
N ILE A 194 -20.55 -12.98 -24.86
CA ILE A 194 -19.66 -11.85 -24.58
C ILE A 194 -18.37 -12.04 -25.39
N ILE A 195 -18.12 -11.13 -26.31
CA ILE A 195 -16.89 -11.07 -27.11
C ILE A 195 -16.01 -9.96 -26.54
N ARG A 196 -14.75 -10.30 -26.25
CA ARG A 196 -13.76 -9.35 -25.77
C ARG A 196 -13.04 -8.68 -26.93
N LEU A 197 -12.83 -7.37 -26.81
CA LEU A 197 -12.18 -6.52 -27.79
C LEU A 197 -10.70 -6.31 -27.45
N GLY A 198 -9.88 -6.03 -28.47
CA GLY A 198 -8.52 -5.51 -28.33
C GLY A 198 -7.45 -6.49 -27.85
N ASP A 199 -7.66 -7.80 -28.04
CA ASP A 199 -6.67 -8.86 -27.80
C ASP A 199 -5.83 -8.70 -26.50
N GLY A 200 -6.52 -8.43 -25.39
CA GLY A 200 -5.90 -8.25 -24.07
C GLY A 200 -5.75 -6.80 -23.60
N TYR A 201 -5.72 -5.81 -24.50
CA TYR A 201 -5.74 -4.39 -24.18
C TYR A 201 -6.93 -3.67 -24.82
N TYR A 202 -7.74 -3.01 -23.99
CA TYR A 202 -8.82 -2.17 -24.47
C TYR A 202 -9.04 -1.04 -23.48
N SER A 203 -9.10 0.19 -23.97
CA SER A 203 -9.37 1.39 -23.18
C SER A 203 -10.19 2.39 -23.99
N GLY A 204 -10.71 3.42 -23.36
CA GLY A 204 -11.40 4.48 -24.07
C GLY A 204 -11.46 5.83 -23.36
N LEU A 205 -11.77 6.84 -24.17
CA LEU A 205 -12.03 8.21 -23.74
C LEU A 205 -13.41 8.64 -24.18
N ALA A 206 -14.18 9.18 -23.25
CA ALA A 206 -15.40 9.91 -23.57
C ALA A 206 -15.21 11.40 -23.30
N ALA A 207 -15.74 12.26 -24.14
CA ALA A 207 -15.87 13.68 -23.84
C ALA A 207 -17.34 14.04 -23.57
N VAL A 208 -17.55 14.85 -22.54
CA VAL A 208 -18.87 15.34 -22.13
C VAL A 208 -18.84 16.84 -21.91
N ASN A 209 -19.96 17.48 -22.23
CA ASN A 209 -20.19 18.86 -21.83
C ASN A 209 -20.85 18.90 -20.45
N PRO A 210 -20.77 20.02 -19.70
CA PRO A 210 -21.50 20.18 -18.45
C PRO A 210 -23.00 19.95 -18.65
N GLU A 211 -23.66 19.32 -17.67
CA GLU A 211 -25.06 18.87 -17.78
C GLU A 211 -26.10 20.01 -17.83
N ASP A 212 -25.67 21.26 -17.61
CA ASP A 212 -26.50 22.46 -17.76
C ASP A 212 -26.54 22.98 -19.21
N TYR A 213 -25.78 22.37 -20.14
CA TYR A 213 -25.87 22.70 -21.55
C TYR A 213 -27.13 22.14 -22.20
N GLU A 214 -27.76 22.98 -23.04
CA GLU A 214 -28.91 22.59 -23.86
C GLU A 214 -28.55 21.41 -24.79
N GLY A 215 -29.46 20.43 -24.87
CA GLY A 215 -29.28 19.22 -25.67
C GLY A 215 -28.39 18.14 -25.03
N THR A 216 -27.98 18.30 -23.77
CA THR A 216 -27.29 17.26 -23.01
C THR A 216 -28.25 16.50 -22.09
N PHE A 217 -27.93 15.23 -21.85
CA PHE A 217 -28.58 14.35 -20.89
C PHE A 217 -27.70 14.21 -19.65
N LYS A 218 -28.34 14.04 -18.49
CA LYS A 218 -27.63 13.80 -17.23
C LYS A 218 -27.04 12.39 -17.22
N MET A 219 -25.87 12.26 -16.62
CA MET A 219 -25.23 10.97 -16.38
C MET A 219 -25.55 10.50 -14.96
N ASP A 220 -26.06 9.29 -14.82
CA ASP A 220 -26.30 8.70 -13.51
C ASP A 220 -24.99 8.27 -12.81
N ALA A 221 -25.08 7.92 -11.53
CA ALA A 221 -23.91 7.49 -10.75
C ALA A 221 -23.25 6.21 -11.29
N ALA A 222 -24.03 5.29 -11.87
CA ALA A 222 -23.49 4.07 -12.45
C ALA A 222 -22.70 4.37 -13.74
N MET A 223 -23.14 5.35 -14.54
CA MET A 223 -22.41 5.84 -15.70
C MET A 223 -21.06 6.40 -15.31
N TRP A 224 -21.05 7.33 -14.34
CA TRP A 224 -19.81 7.90 -13.80
C TRP A 224 -18.89 6.82 -13.22
N ALA A 225 -19.44 5.79 -12.57
CA ALA A 225 -18.64 4.69 -12.00
C ALA A 225 -17.81 3.89 -13.03
N ARG A 226 -18.17 3.93 -14.33
CA ARG A 226 -17.50 3.17 -15.39
C ARG A 226 -16.29 3.87 -16.01
N PHE A 227 -16.23 5.19 -15.86
CA PHE A 227 -15.03 5.96 -16.18
C PHE A 227 -14.12 5.95 -14.97
N HIS A 228 -12.95 5.35 -15.10
CA HIS A 228 -12.03 5.19 -13.99
C HIS A 228 -11.37 6.52 -13.60
N VAL A 229 -11.09 7.37 -14.60
CA VAL A 229 -10.41 8.65 -14.47
C VAL A 229 -11.32 9.75 -15.01
N ALA A 230 -11.47 10.84 -14.26
CA ALA A 230 -12.23 12.01 -14.66
C ALA A 230 -11.32 13.23 -14.74
N VAL A 231 -11.20 13.81 -15.92
CA VAL A 231 -10.46 15.04 -16.16
C VAL A 231 -11.46 16.16 -16.39
N ASP A 232 -11.51 17.12 -15.48
CA ASP A 232 -12.35 18.31 -15.61
C ASP A 232 -11.53 19.53 -16.05
N PHE A 233 -11.70 19.92 -17.30
CA PHE A 233 -11.01 21.05 -17.91
C PHE A 233 -11.39 22.40 -17.28
N ALA A 234 -12.52 22.49 -16.56
CA ALA A 234 -12.87 23.69 -15.81
C ALA A 234 -12.01 23.85 -14.55
N ALA A 235 -11.52 22.75 -13.97
CA ALA A 235 -10.58 22.77 -12.84
C ALA A 235 -9.13 23.01 -13.28
N TYR A 236 -8.81 22.71 -14.54
CA TYR A 236 -7.46 22.83 -15.11
C TYR A 236 -7.47 23.64 -16.42
N PRO A 237 -7.86 24.93 -16.38
CA PRO A 237 -7.93 25.75 -17.57
C PRO A 237 -6.55 25.96 -18.17
N ILE A 238 -6.51 26.15 -19.50
CA ILE A 238 -5.29 26.53 -20.22
C ILE A 238 -4.77 27.89 -19.73
N THR A 239 -3.45 28.08 -19.79
CA THR A 239 -2.79 29.32 -19.37
C THR A 239 -2.98 30.44 -20.39
N VAL A 240 -2.57 31.67 -20.04
CA VAL A 240 -2.56 32.79 -21.00
C VAL A 240 -1.55 32.54 -22.13
N ALA A 241 -0.40 31.94 -21.82
CA ALA A 241 0.61 31.59 -22.81
C ALA A 241 0.09 30.52 -23.79
N ASP A 242 -0.64 29.51 -23.30
CA ASP A 242 -1.27 28.49 -24.16
C ASP A 242 -2.25 29.12 -25.15
N LYS A 243 -3.05 30.11 -24.70
CA LYS A 243 -3.98 30.82 -25.57
C LYS A 243 -3.26 31.61 -26.66
N ASP A 244 -2.18 32.29 -26.29
CA ASP A 244 -1.35 33.04 -27.24
C ASP A 244 -0.72 32.11 -28.28
N GLU A 245 -0.18 30.97 -27.84
CA GLU A 245 0.37 29.93 -28.72
C GLU A 245 -0.68 29.39 -29.70
N LEU A 246 -1.88 29.07 -29.22
CA LEU A 246 -2.98 28.60 -30.07
C LEU A 246 -3.39 29.67 -31.11
N ASN A 247 -3.45 30.95 -30.70
CA ASN A 247 -3.78 32.05 -31.60
C ASN A 247 -2.69 32.31 -32.66
N GLN A 248 -1.43 31.96 -32.38
CA GLN A 248 -0.30 32.14 -33.29
C GLN A 248 -0.10 30.97 -34.26
N ARG A 249 -0.41 29.73 -33.85
CA ARG A 249 -0.14 28.52 -34.65
C ARG A 249 -0.97 28.43 -35.92
N ASN A 250 -2.28 28.62 -35.82
CA ASN A 250 -3.20 28.54 -36.94
C ASN A 250 -4.55 29.18 -36.59
N LEU A 251 -5.07 30.06 -37.45
CA LEU A 251 -6.34 30.77 -37.24
C LEU A 251 -7.58 29.95 -37.63
N SER A 252 -7.40 28.72 -38.13
CA SER A 252 -8.53 27.83 -38.43
C SER A 252 -9.26 27.46 -37.12
N PRO A 253 -10.60 27.56 -37.10
CA PRO A 253 -11.40 27.22 -35.92
C PRO A 253 -11.61 25.72 -35.72
N ASP A 254 -11.10 24.88 -36.62
CA ASP A 254 -11.36 23.44 -36.64
C ASP A 254 -10.39 22.66 -35.75
N VAL A 255 -10.78 21.43 -35.38
CA VAL A 255 -9.87 20.48 -34.72
C VAL A 255 -8.79 20.07 -35.72
N HIS A 256 -7.53 20.13 -35.29
CA HIS A 256 -6.40 19.77 -36.14
C HIS A 256 -6.09 18.28 -36.05
N ASN A 257 -5.84 17.66 -37.20
CA ASN A 257 -5.36 16.29 -37.24
C ASN A 257 -3.86 16.26 -36.95
N SER A 258 -3.46 15.46 -35.97
CA SER A 258 -2.08 15.06 -35.75
C SER A 258 -1.66 13.94 -36.70
N SER A 259 -0.35 13.77 -36.83
CA SER A 259 0.27 12.68 -37.56
C SER A 259 -0.20 11.30 -37.08
N LEU A 260 -0.49 10.40 -38.02
CA LEU A 260 -0.83 9.00 -37.71
C LEU A 260 0.42 8.27 -37.23
N ARG A 261 0.39 7.80 -35.99
CA ARG A 261 1.49 7.06 -35.35
C ARG A 261 0.90 5.91 -34.53
N ASP A 262 1.44 4.71 -34.71
CA ASP A 262 1.08 3.53 -33.92
C ASP A 262 2.10 3.32 -32.78
N LEU A 263 1.66 3.57 -31.56
CA LEU A 263 2.41 3.35 -30.32
C LEU A 263 1.84 2.19 -29.49
N THR A 264 0.88 1.42 -30.03
CA THR A 264 0.17 0.36 -29.29
C THR A 264 1.13 -0.62 -28.62
N LYS A 265 2.17 -1.09 -29.34
CA LYS A 265 3.18 -2.00 -28.79
C LYS A 265 3.90 -1.43 -27.57
N ASN A 266 4.23 -0.14 -27.59
CA ASN A 266 4.90 0.53 -26.47
C ASN A 266 3.96 0.68 -25.28
N ILE A 267 2.71 1.09 -25.53
CA ILE A 267 1.67 1.20 -24.51
C ILE A 267 1.43 -0.16 -23.84
N PHE A 268 1.35 -1.24 -24.61
CA PHE A 268 1.08 -2.58 -24.08
C PHE A 268 2.26 -3.09 -23.24
N ALA A 269 3.50 -2.84 -23.67
CA ALA A 269 4.68 -3.19 -22.89
C ALA A 269 4.70 -2.48 -21.53
N ILE A 270 4.38 -1.18 -21.49
CA ILE A 270 4.28 -0.42 -20.24
C ILE A 270 3.10 -0.92 -19.39
N TYR A 271 1.96 -1.21 -20.01
CA TYR A 271 0.81 -1.78 -19.32
C TYR A 271 1.13 -3.10 -18.63
N GLU A 272 1.85 -4.01 -19.30
CA GLU A 272 2.28 -5.27 -18.69
C GLU A 272 3.22 -5.05 -17.49
N LYS A 273 4.11 -4.05 -17.59
CA LYS A 273 4.96 -3.62 -16.46
C LYS A 273 4.13 -3.07 -15.30
N VAL A 274 3.12 -2.24 -15.56
CA VAL A 274 2.19 -1.72 -14.54
C VAL A 274 1.35 -2.86 -13.94
N ARG A 275 0.91 -3.81 -14.76
CA ARG A 275 0.05 -4.93 -14.38
C ARG A 275 0.71 -5.95 -13.48
N SER A 276 2.01 -6.18 -13.66
CA SER A 276 2.77 -7.15 -12.86
C SER A 276 3.14 -6.64 -11.47
N LYS A 277 3.03 -5.32 -11.20
CA LYS A 277 3.32 -4.74 -9.88
C LYS A 277 2.27 -5.14 -8.85
N GLN A 278 2.74 -5.36 -7.62
CA GLN A 278 1.92 -5.56 -6.43
C GLN A 278 2.08 -4.38 -5.50
N PRO A 279 1.03 -4.01 -4.73
CA PRO A 279 1.11 -2.86 -3.84
C PRO A 279 2.05 -3.16 -2.66
N THR A 280 2.97 -2.24 -2.38
CA THR A 280 3.82 -2.31 -1.18
C THR A 280 2.98 -2.13 0.10
N PHE A 281 3.58 -2.37 1.28
CA PHE A 281 2.88 -2.15 2.54
C PHE A 281 2.40 -0.69 2.68
N GLU A 282 3.27 0.28 2.40
CA GLU A 282 2.93 1.71 2.46
C GLU A 282 1.82 2.07 1.47
N GLU A 283 1.88 1.56 0.24
CA GLU A 283 0.82 1.76 -0.76
C GLU A 283 -0.52 1.19 -0.33
N ARG A 284 -0.54 0.00 0.29
CA ARG A 284 -1.76 -0.58 0.86
C ARG A 284 -2.35 0.30 1.96
N LEU A 285 -1.51 0.93 2.80
CA LEU A 285 -1.97 1.88 3.81
C LEU A 285 -2.61 3.12 3.19
N ILE A 286 -1.99 3.68 2.14
CA ILE A 286 -2.54 4.83 1.41
C ILE A 286 -3.89 4.49 0.79
N LEU A 287 -3.99 3.33 0.12
CA LEU A 287 -5.26 2.86 -0.46
C LEU A 287 -6.33 2.64 0.62
N GLN A 288 -5.96 2.04 1.75
CA GLN A 288 -6.89 1.83 2.87
C GLN A 288 -7.34 3.15 3.49
N TYR A 289 -6.46 4.16 3.55
CA TYR A 289 -6.82 5.49 3.99
C TYR A 289 -7.86 6.12 3.06
N PHE A 290 -7.66 6.06 1.74
CA PHE A 290 -8.65 6.57 0.77
C PHE A 290 -9.98 5.79 0.79
N GLN A 291 -9.94 4.49 1.08
CA GLN A 291 -11.14 3.64 1.11
C GLN A 291 -11.92 3.80 2.42
N SER A 292 -11.27 3.62 3.56
CA SER A 292 -11.93 3.52 4.86
C SER A 292 -11.53 4.62 5.82
N GLY A 293 -10.30 5.13 5.74
CA GLY A 293 -9.85 6.25 6.57
C GLY A 293 -10.69 7.50 6.33
N LEU A 294 -10.90 7.85 5.06
CA LEU A 294 -11.78 8.93 4.64
C LEU A 294 -13.27 8.61 4.85
N ASP A 295 -13.66 7.34 4.94
CA ASP A 295 -15.06 6.97 5.18
C ASP A 295 -15.43 6.94 6.68
N LEU A 296 -14.46 6.91 7.58
CA LEU A 296 -14.73 6.86 9.01
C LEU A 296 -15.31 8.18 9.53
N CYS A 297 -16.49 8.12 10.16
CA CYS A 297 -16.99 9.22 10.96
C CYS A 297 -16.31 9.23 12.33
N THR A 298 -15.40 10.18 12.55
CA THR A 298 -14.63 10.28 13.81
C THR A 298 -15.47 10.68 15.03
N GLU A 299 -16.73 11.09 14.85
CA GLU A 299 -17.67 11.36 15.95
C GLU A 299 -18.46 10.12 16.32
N ALA A 300 -18.93 9.37 15.32
CA ALA A 300 -19.76 8.19 15.52
C ALA A 300 -18.96 6.89 15.66
N GLY A 301 -17.66 6.90 15.34
CA GLY A 301 -16.79 5.73 15.39
C GLY A 301 -17.15 4.63 14.39
N ARG A 302 -17.82 4.96 13.28
CA ARG A 302 -18.26 4.01 12.25
C ARG A 302 -18.25 4.63 10.85
N SER A 303 -18.32 3.78 9.82
CA SER A 303 -18.39 4.16 8.41
C SER A 303 -19.54 5.14 8.12
N LYS A 304 -19.31 6.09 7.21
CA LYS A 304 -20.30 7.05 6.71
C LYS A 304 -21.34 6.40 5.82
N GLU A 305 -21.05 5.26 5.20
CA GLU A 305 -22.04 4.47 4.46
C GLU A 305 -23.16 3.94 5.36
N LEU A 306 -22.86 3.71 6.65
CA LEU A 306 -23.84 3.30 7.67
C LEU A 306 -24.56 4.48 8.32
N LEU A 307 -24.35 5.70 7.80
CA LEU A 307 -24.94 6.93 8.29
C LEU A 307 -25.76 7.59 7.18
N ASP A 308 -26.74 8.41 7.55
CA ASP A 308 -27.36 9.37 6.63
C ASP A 308 -26.38 10.54 6.40
N TRP A 309 -25.20 10.26 5.86
CA TRP A 309 -24.19 11.27 5.54
C TRP A 309 -24.61 12.03 4.27
N PRO A 310 -24.51 13.37 4.24
CA PRO A 310 -23.92 14.24 5.27
C PRO A 310 -24.89 14.79 6.32
N ARG A 311 -26.19 14.47 6.25
CA ARG A 311 -27.21 15.00 7.18
C ARG A 311 -26.91 14.66 8.64
N HIS A 312 -26.27 13.52 8.91
CA HIS A 312 -25.81 13.14 10.23
C HIS A 312 -24.85 14.17 10.85
N CYS A 313 -23.94 14.73 10.05
CA CYS A 313 -22.98 15.73 10.52
C CYS A 313 -23.67 17.06 10.88
N ALA A 314 -24.65 17.47 10.07
CA ALA A 314 -25.40 18.71 10.29
C ALA A 314 -26.36 18.62 11.48
N SER A 315 -27.14 17.53 11.57
CA SER A 315 -28.18 17.36 12.60
C SER A 315 -27.64 17.28 14.03
N LYS A 316 -26.39 16.86 14.21
CA LYS A 316 -25.74 16.77 15.53
C LYS A 316 -24.89 17.99 15.90
N GLY A 317 -24.85 19.03 15.08
CA GLY A 317 -23.95 20.17 15.32
C GLY A 317 -22.48 19.76 15.38
N CYS A 318 -22.08 18.75 14.60
CA CYS A 318 -20.75 18.16 14.68
C CYS A 318 -19.67 19.21 14.39
N SER A 319 -18.75 19.43 15.34
CA SER A 319 -17.66 20.42 15.20
C SER A 319 -16.68 20.10 14.04
N LYS A 320 -16.78 18.89 13.46
CA LYS A 320 -15.94 18.41 12.36
C LYS A 320 -16.64 18.48 11.00
N HIS A 321 -17.85 19.03 10.91
CA HIS A 321 -18.63 19.08 9.66
C HIS A 321 -17.95 19.88 8.53
N THR A 322 -17.08 20.83 8.85
CA THR A 322 -16.26 21.59 7.88
C THR A 322 -14.86 21.00 7.65
N LYS A 323 -14.48 19.97 8.41
CA LYS A 323 -13.19 19.27 8.25
C LYS A 323 -13.36 18.13 7.25
N ILE A 324 -12.25 17.49 6.83
CA ILE A 324 -12.26 16.33 5.90
C ILE A 324 -13.33 15.29 6.27
N CYS A 325 -13.48 14.99 7.56
CA CYS A 325 -14.49 14.05 8.05
C CYS A 325 -15.93 14.42 7.65
N GLY A 326 -16.27 15.71 7.59
CA GLY A 326 -17.59 16.18 7.19
C GLY A 326 -17.76 16.38 5.68
N THR A 327 -16.66 16.57 4.95
CA THR A 327 -16.68 17.06 3.57
C THR A 327 -16.36 16.01 2.51
N VAL A 328 -15.64 14.94 2.89
CA VAL A 328 -15.22 13.86 2.00
C VAL A 328 -15.61 12.51 2.62
N LYS A 329 -16.03 11.54 1.81
CA LYS A 329 -16.20 10.13 2.19
C LYS A 329 -15.21 9.24 1.40
N GLY A 330 -15.10 7.97 1.79
CA GLY A 330 -14.17 7.06 1.12
C GLY A 330 -14.63 6.63 -0.27
N LEU A 331 -13.68 6.10 -1.05
CA LEU A 331 -13.95 5.50 -2.36
C LEU A 331 -14.38 4.04 -2.23
N ASP A 332 -15.15 3.56 -3.21
CA ASP A 332 -15.46 2.15 -3.35
C ASP A 332 -14.24 1.34 -3.83
N ALA A 333 -14.31 0.00 -3.70
CA ALA A 333 -13.22 -0.89 -4.03
C ALA A 333 -12.76 -0.83 -5.50
N ARG A 334 -13.67 -0.55 -6.46
CA ARG A 334 -13.31 -0.43 -7.89
C ARG A 334 -12.54 0.86 -8.12
N ALA A 335 -13.01 1.97 -7.55
CA ALA A 335 -12.30 3.24 -7.63
C ALA A 335 -10.91 3.17 -6.95
N ILE A 336 -10.78 2.46 -5.82
CA ILE A 336 -9.48 2.25 -5.17
C ILE A 336 -8.49 1.49 -6.07
N ARG A 337 -8.95 0.48 -6.80
CA ARG A 337 -8.11 -0.21 -7.80
C ARG A 337 -7.70 0.72 -8.94
N ALA A 338 -8.58 1.63 -9.36
CA ALA A 338 -8.25 2.65 -10.35
C ALA A 338 -7.21 3.66 -9.82
N VAL A 339 -7.28 4.07 -8.54
CA VAL A 339 -6.25 4.91 -7.91
C VAL A 339 -4.89 4.22 -7.95
N TYR A 340 -4.81 2.95 -7.53
CA TYR A 340 -3.56 2.18 -7.58
C TYR A 340 -2.99 2.13 -9.00
N ARG A 341 -3.84 1.75 -9.97
CA ARG A 341 -3.45 1.60 -11.36
C ARG A 341 -2.95 2.92 -11.93
N LEU A 342 -3.72 3.99 -11.80
CA LEU A 342 -3.34 5.32 -12.30
C LEU A 342 -2.05 5.82 -11.63
N ALA A 343 -1.87 5.62 -10.32
CA ALA A 343 -0.64 5.99 -9.63
C ALA A 343 0.57 5.28 -10.25
N LYS A 344 0.45 3.97 -10.54
CA LYS A 344 1.52 3.21 -11.21
C LYS A 344 1.76 3.62 -12.65
N GLY A 345 0.72 4.00 -13.39
CA GLY A 345 0.87 4.60 -14.72
C GLY A 345 1.59 5.95 -14.67
N LEU A 346 1.21 6.83 -13.73
CA LEU A 346 1.86 8.13 -13.52
C LEU A 346 3.34 7.98 -13.11
N GLU A 347 3.67 6.97 -12.31
CA GLU A 347 5.06 6.65 -11.98
C GLU A 347 5.87 6.26 -13.23
N GLU A 348 5.30 5.50 -14.17
CA GLU A 348 5.98 5.21 -15.44
C GLU A 348 6.12 6.46 -16.32
N VAL A 349 5.14 7.36 -16.31
CA VAL A 349 5.26 8.66 -16.99
C VAL A 349 6.45 9.47 -16.44
N VAL A 350 6.61 9.53 -15.11
CA VAL A 350 7.75 10.20 -14.47
C VAL A 350 9.08 9.55 -14.88
N ARG A 351 9.17 8.22 -14.87
CA ARG A 351 10.37 7.49 -15.32
C ARG A 351 10.74 7.81 -16.77
N LEU A 352 9.75 7.91 -17.66
CA LEU A 352 9.97 8.32 -19.05
C LEU A 352 10.43 9.77 -19.17
N LYS A 353 9.86 10.70 -18.41
CA LYS A 353 10.24 12.11 -18.42
C LYS A 353 11.68 12.34 -17.96
N MET A 354 12.10 11.57 -16.96
CA MET A 354 13.45 11.64 -16.40
C MET A 354 14.46 10.73 -17.11
N ASP A 355 14.01 9.94 -18.09
CA ASP A 355 14.81 8.92 -18.78
C ASP A 355 15.57 7.98 -17.82
N ARG A 356 14.88 7.53 -16.76
CA ARG A 356 15.47 6.72 -15.68
C ARG A 356 14.46 5.75 -15.07
N GLU A 357 14.80 4.47 -15.07
CA GLU A 357 13.92 3.43 -14.50
C GLU A 357 14.06 3.24 -12.98
N ASP A 358 15.23 3.58 -12.43
CA ASP A 358 15.66 3.28 -11.06
C ASP A 358 15.26 4.33 -10.03
N ILE A 359 14.44 5.31 -10.42
CA ILE A 359 14.02 6.38 -9.52
C ILE A 359 13.05 5.85 -8.46
N GLU A 360 13.39 6.13 -7.21
CA GLU A 360 12.48 5.96 -6.09
C GLU A 360 11.44 7.08 -6.10
N ILE A 361 10.17 6.70 -6.22
CA ILE A 361 9.05 7.64 -6.25
C ILE A 361 8.31 7.52 -4.92
N ASN A 362 8.11 8.66 -4.25
CA ASN A 362 7.30 8.72 -3.04
C ASN A 362 5.84 8.32 -3.35
N PRO A 363 5.32 7.22 -2.77
CA PRO A 363 3.95 6.76 -3.02
C PRO A 363 2.89 7.78 -2.63
N VAL A 364 3.13 8.61 -1.61
CA VAL A 364 2.19 9.66 -1.21
C VAL A 364 1.92 10.61 -2.35
N ASP A 365 2.93 10.93 -3.15
CA ASP A 365 2.78 11.87 -4.25
C ASP A 365 1.95 11.30 -5.40
N SER A 366 2.35 10.13 -5.92
CA SER A 366 1.68 9.49 -7.05
C SER A 366 0.25 9.08 -6.71
N PHE A 367 0.01 8.53 -5.51
CA PHE A 367 -1.32 8.08 -5.11
C PHE A 367 -2.26 9.24 -4.79
N SER A 368 -1.77 10.32 -4.17
CA SER A 368 -2.60 11.50 -3.95
C SER A 368 -2.98 12.18 -5.26
N LEU A 369 -2.05 12.26 -6.22
CA LEU A 369 -2.35 12.81 -7.54
C LEU A 369 -3.34 11.92 -8.30
N ALA A 370 -3.16 10.59 -8.26
CA ALA A 370 -4.12 9.66 -8.85
C ALA A 370 -5.52 9.78 -8.22
N TYR A 371 -5.60 9.90 -6.89
CA TYR A 371 -6.86 10.11 -6.17
C TYR A 371 -7.59 11.35 -6.66
N GLN A 372 -6.88 12.46 -6.91
CA GLN A 372 -7.43 13.72 -7.42
C GLN A 372 -8.21 13.55 -8.74
N PHE A 373 -7.84 12.58 -9.58
CA PHE A 373 -8.49 12.32 -10.86
C PHE A 373 -9.46 11.14 -10.86
N VAL A 374 -9.40 10.25 -9.87
CA VAL A 374 -10.31 9.10 -9.78
C VAL A 374 -11.54 9.40 -8.92
N ALA A 375 -11.37 10.20 -7.87
CA ALA A 375 -12.42 10.49 -6.90
C ALA A 375 -13.57 11.40 -7.40
N PRO A 376 -13.36 12.38 -8.30
CA PRO A 376 -14.45 13.21 -8.79
C PRO A 376 -15.57 12.39 -9.45
N TYR A 377 -16.81 12.80 -9.23
CA TYR A 377 -18.04 12.21 -9.77
C TYR A 377 -18.35 10.79 -9.25
N LYS A 378 -17.66 10.36 -8.19
CA LYS A 378 -17.95 9.11 -7.45
C LYS A 378 -18.86 9.33 -6.24
N GLY A 379 -19.42 10.55 -6.11
CA GLY A 379 -20.28 10.92 -4.99
C GLY A 379 -19.54 10.95 -3.66
N VAL A 380 -18.23 11.19 -3.67
CA VAL A 380 -17.39 11.22 -2.46
C VAL A 380 -17.33 12.58 -1.77
N LEU A 381 -17.83 13.63 -2.43
CA LEU A 381 -17.81 14.99 -1.93
C LEU A 381 -19.15 15.41 -1.37
N HIS A 382 -19.12 16.32 -0.40
CA HIS A 382 -20.33 16.85 0.20
C HIS A 382 -21.18 17.60 -0.85
N PRO A 383 -22.46 17.24 -1.09
CA PRO A 383 -23.28 17.80 -2.16
C PRO A 383 -23.42 19.34 -2.14
N LYS A 384 -23.41 19.94 -0.95
CA LYS A 384 -23.44 21.41 -0.80
C LYS A 384 -22.21 22.09 -1.42
N GLU A 385 -21.01 21.57 -1.17
CA GLU A 385 -19.76 22.13 -1.71
C GLU A 385 -19.70 21.93 -3.23
N VAL A 386 -20.14 20.77 -3.70
CA VAL A 386 -20.29 20.50 -5.14
C VAL A 386 -21.24 21.52 -5.79
N LYS A 387 -22.37 21.82 -5.15
CA LYS A 387 -23.32 22.84 -5.64
C LYS A 387 -22.69 24.24 -5.66
N GLU A 388 -21.95 24.62 -4.62
CA GLU A 388 -21.24 25.90 -4.54
C GLU A 388 -20.17 26.03 -5.65
N ALA A 389 -19.50 24.93 -5.99
CA ALA A 389 -18.59 24.83 -7.12
C ALA A 389 -19.28 24.58 -8.47
N ARG A 390 -20.60 24.83 -8.59
CA ARG A 390 -21.39 24.67 -9.83
C ARG A 390 -21.28 23.27 -10.45
N GLY A 391 -21.22 22.24 -9.60
CA GLY A 391 -21.11 20.84 -10.03
C GLY A 391 -19.72 20.41 -10.48
N ILE A 392 -18.68 21.24 -10.30
CA ILE A 392 -17.30 20.92 -10.67
C ILE A 392 -16.63 20.21 -9.49
N GLU A 393 -16.80 18.89 -9.39
CA GLU A 393 -16.27 18.09 -8.28
C GLU A 393 -14.74 18.14 -8.19
N ALA A 394 -14.05 18.19 -9.33
CA ALA A 394 -12.59 18.27 -9.37
C ALA A 394 -12.04 19.53 -8.69
N LEU A 395 -12.76 20.66 -8.76
CA LEU A 395 -12.37 21.92 -8.12
C LEU A 395 -12.46 21.83 -6.60
N VAL A 396 -13.57 21.30 -6.10
CA VAL A 396 -13.78 21.06 -4.66
C VAL A 396 -12.70 20.10 -4.15
N LEU A 397 -12.42 19.02 -4.88
CA LEU A 397 -11.42 18.06 -4.48
C LEU A 397 -10.02 18.69 -4.45
N ALA A 398 -9.64 19.44 -5.49
CA ALA A 398 -8.35 20.13 -5.54
C ALA A 398 -8.13 21.06 -4.34
N GLU A 399 -9.18 21.75 -3.87
CA GLU A 399 -9.13 22.56 -2.64
C GLU A 399 -8.87 21.72 -1.38
N LYS A 400 -9.41 20.49 -1.30
CA LYS A 400 -9.23 19.59 -0.15
C LYS A 400 -7.94 18.79 -0.18
N MET A 401 -7.33 18.60 -1.34
CA MET A 401 -6.15 17.76 -1.52
C MET A 401 -4.98 18.09 -0.58
N PRO A 402 -4.62 19.37 -0.32
CA PRO A 402 -3.56 19.69 0.64
C PRO A 402 -3.85 19.13 2.04
N SER A 403 -5.09 19.27 2.52
CA SER A 403 -5.49 18.75 3.82
C SER A 403 -5.51 17.23 3.85
N ILE A 404 -5.97 16.58 2.77
CA ILE A 404 -5.96 15.11 2.63
C ILE A 404 -4.53 14.58 2.67
N ARG A 405 -3.61 15.21 1.92
CA ARG A 405 -2.18 14.87 1.88
C ARG A 405 -1.52 15.00 3.25
N THR A 406 -1.75 16.11 3.96
CA THR A 406 -1.20 16.31 5.31
C THR A 406 -1.70 15.22 6.26
N ASN A 407 -3.00 14.94 6.30
CA ASN A 407 -3.54 13.89 7.18
C ASN A 407 -3.00 12.50 6.81
N LEU A 408 -2.84 12.21 5.51
CA LEU A 408 -2.25 10.94 5.06
C LEU A 408 -0.79 10.80 5.51
N ALA A 409 0.01 11.87 5.37
CA ALA A 409 1.39 11.88 5.82
C ALA A 409 1.49 11.66 7.34
N ASP A 410 0.63 12.30 8.13
CA ASP A 410 0.56 12.11 9.59
C ASP A 410 0.21 10.66 9.96
N VAL A 411 -0.73 10.04 9.23
CA VAL A 411 -1.10 8.63 9.42
C VAL A 411 0.09 7.71 9.12
N ILE A 412 0.78 7.92 8.00
CA ILE A 412 1.96 7.13 7.62
C ILE A 412 3.08 7.30 8.65
N GLU A 413 3.37 8.54 9.07
CA GLU A 413 4.41 8.82 10.06
C GLU A 413 4.08 8.18 11.42
N SER A 414 2.84 8.28 11.88
CA SER A 414 2.36 7.65 13.12
C SER A 414 2.48 6.13 13.08
N MET A 415 2.13 5.52 11.95
CA MET A 415 2.29 4.08 11.75
C MET A 415 3.76 3.67 11.69
N ASN A 416 4.59 4.40 10.96
CA ASN A 416 6.03 4.15 10.90
C ASN A 416 6.67 4.27 12.27
N LYS A 417 6.33 5.29 13.07
CA LYS A 417 6.77 5.40 14.48
C LYS A 417 6.34 4.21 15.31
N SER A 418 5.09 3.76 15.16
CA SER A 418 4.56 2.59 15.86
C SER A 418 5.32 1.31 15.49
N LEU A 419 5.61 1.11 14.21
CA LEU A 419 6.42 0.00 13.69
C LEU A 419 7.87 0.10 14.15
N LEU A 420 8.45 1.30 14.23
CA LEU A 420 9.81 1.53 14.73
C LEU A 420 9.94 1.28 16.23
N ILE A 421 8.91 1.58 17.01
CA ILE A 421 8.82 1.24 18.45
C ILE A 421 8.71 -0.28 18.62
N LEU A 422 7.95 -0.95 17.74
CA LEU A 422 7.87 -2.41 17.70
C LEU A 422 9.20 -3.04 17.26
N GLY A 423 9.92 -2.41 16.32
CA GLY A 423 11.21 -2.86 15.79
C GLY A 423 12.41 -2.60 16.70
N LYS A 424 12.50 -1.45 17.39
CA LYS A 424 13.61 -1.10 18.30
C LYS A 424 13.61 -1.88 19.62
N LYS A 425 12.58 -2.67 19.90
CA LYS A 425 12.57 -3.63 21.03
C LYS A 425 13.32 -4.95 20.73
N SER A 426 13.87 -5.13 19.53
CA SER A 426 14.41 -6.43 19.05
C SER A 426 15.94 -6.61 19.08
N GLY A 427 16.70 -5.69 19.71
CA GLY A 427 18.16 -5.80 19.78
C GLY A 427 18.70 -5.63 21.19
N GLN A 428 19.07 -6.72 21.85
CA GLN A 428 19.92 -6.80 23.06
C GLN A 428 19.37 -6.38 24.45
N LYS A 429 18.14 -5.86 24.59
CA LYS A 429 17.46 -5.66 25.91
C LYS A 429 16.41 -6.75 26.26
N GLU A 430 16.44 -7.88 25.54
CA GLU A 430 15.26 -8.70 25.31
C GLU A 430 14.79 -9.57 26.49
N VAL A 431 15.65 -10.07 27.38
CA VAL A 431 15.20 -10.99 28.46
C VAL A 431 14.51 -10.24 29.60
N THR A 432 15.07 -9.10 30.03
CA THR A 432 14.50 -8.28 31.11
C THR A 432 13.21 -7.58 30.67
N ALA A 433 13.14 -7.16 29.41
CA ALA A 433 11.92 -6.60 28.82
C ALA A 433 10.82 -7.65 28.68
N THR A 434 11.16 -8.89 28.29
CA THR A 434 10.20 -9.99 28.20
C THR A 434 9.61 -10.33 29.55
N LYS A 435 10.43 -10.44 30.61
CA LYS A 435 9.93 -10.65 31.98
C LYS A 435 8.95 -9.55 32.42
N LYS A 436 9.29 -8.29 32.14
CA LYS A 436 8.42 -7.15 32.43
C LYS A 436 7.10 -7.23 31.67
N ASN A 437 7.10 -7.63 30.39
CA ASN A 437 5.88 -7.79 29.61
C ASN A 437 4.98 -8.89 30.19
N PHE A 438 5.52 -10.07 30.54
CA PHE A 438 4.72 -11.11 31.21
C PHE A 438 4.13 -10.63 32.54
N ARG A 439 4.88 -9.84 33.33
CA ARG A 439 4.38 -9.23 34.56
C ARG A 439 3.26 -8.22 34.32
N GLU A 440 3.40 -7.32 33.34
CA GLU A 440 2.38 -6.31 33.00
C GLU A 440 1.08 -6.96 32.50
N LEU A 441 1.16 -8.14 31.90
CA LEU A 441 0.01 -8.93 31.46
C LEU A 441 -0.60 -9.82 32.57
N GLY A 442 -0.05 -9.79 33.79
CA GLY A 442 -0.48 -10.64 34.91
C GLY A 442 -0.11 -12.12 34.77
N GLN A 443 0.81 -12.45 33.86
CA GLN A 443 1.19 -13.81 33.47
C GLN A 443 2.63 -14.16 33.87
N GLU A 444 3.16 -13.53 34.93
CA GLU A 444 4.54 -13.76 35.40
C GLU A 444 4.82 -15.26 35.70
N SER A 445 3.81 -16.00 36.16
CA SER A 445 3.94 -17.45 36.39
C SER A 445 4.18 -18.28 35.12
N GLU A 446 3.69 -17.83 33.95
CA GLU A 446 3.95 -18.52 32.67
C GLU A 446 5.36 -18.24 32.15
N TYR A 447 5.91 -17.05 32.43
CA TYR A 447 7.32 -16.75 32.17
C TYR A 447 8.23 -17.71 32.92
N ASP A 448 7.98 -17.90 34.22
CA ASP A 448 8.76 -18.78 35.08
C ASP A 448 8.65 -20.26 34.64
N LYS A 449 7.46 -20.71 34.22
CA LYS A 449 7.27 -22.07 33.66
C LYS A 449 8.05 -22.31 32.37
N VAL A 450 8.10 -21.34 31.45
CA VAL A 450 8.87 -21.49 30.21
C VAL A 450 10.36 -21.53 30.51
N LEU A 451 10.83 -20.70 31.45
CA LEU A 451 12.21 -20.70 31.94
C LEU A 451 12.60 -22.06 32.53
N ASP A 452 11.82 -22.56 33.48
CA ASP A 452 12.06 -23.85 34.15
C ASP A 452 12.09 -25.01 33.15
N ASN A 453 11.22 -24.99 32.13
CA ASN A 453 11.22 -26.01 31.07
C ASN A 453 12.46 -25.94 30.16
N VAL A 454 12.94 -24.74 29.85
CA VAL A 454 14.16 -24.58 29.04
C VAL A 454 15.39 -24.94 29.87
N GLU A 455 15.46 -24.51 31.13
CA GLU A 455 16.51 -24.88 32.07
C GLU A 455 16.59 -26.39 32.22
N LYS A 456 15.50 -27.09 32.58
CA LYS A 456 15.50 -28.57 32.70
C LYS A 456 15.98 -29.33 31.46
N LYS A 457 15.80 -28.77 30.24
CA LYS A 457 16.23 -29.41 28.99
C LYS A 457 17.74 -29.28 28.74
N TYR A 458 18.35 -28.22 29.26
CA TYR A 458 19.74 -27.85 28.99
C TYR A 458 20.66 -28.00 30.22
N THR A 459 20.07 -28.05 31.41
CA THR A 459 20.72 -28.33 32.67
C THR A 459 21.03 -29.82 32.73
N VAL A 460 22.32 -30.16 32.74
CA VAL A 460 22.77 -31.52 33.01
C VAL A 460 22.98 -31.64 34.50
N ARG A 461 22.08 -32.36 35.18
CA ARG A 461 22.30 -32.74 36.58
C ARG A 461 23.26 -33.92 36.59
N ARG A 462 24.54 -33.64 36.76
CA ARG A 462 25.57 -34.66 36.98
C ARG A 462 26.51 -34.23 38.09
N LYS A 463 27.05 -35.21 38.81
CA LYS A 463 28.18 -34.97 39.73
C LYS A 463 29.37 -34.52 38.89
N LEU A 464 29.80 -33.27 39.04
CA LEU A 464 31.04 -32.77 38.42
C LEU A 464 32.23 -33.52 39.01
N SER A 465 33.22 -33.81 38.16
CA SER A 465 34.50 -34.40 38.59
C SER A 465 35.33 -33.40 39.39
N PHE A 466 36.32 -33.90 40.13
CA PHE A 466 37.20 -33.07 40.94
C PHE A 466 37.96 -32.03 40.11
N GLU A 467 38.43 -32.41 38.91
CA GLU A 467 39.10 -31.47 38.00
C GLU A 467 38.16 -30.36 37.49
N GLU A 468 36.90 -30.68 37.20
CA GLU A 468 35.91 -29.69 36.74
C GLU A 468 35.55 -28.68 37.84
N VAL A 469 35.38 -29.13 39.09
CA VAL A 469 35.13 -28.22 40.22
C VAL A 469 36.35 -27.34 40.51
N ALA A 470 37.57 -27.89 40.41
CA ALA A 470 38.81 -27.14 40.64
C ALA A 470 39.03 -26.00 39.64
N GLN A 471 38.53 -26.13 38.40
CA GLN A 471 38.63 -25.08 37.36
C GLN A 471 37.68 -23.89 37.61
N GLU A 472 36.56 -24.08 38.32
CA GLU A 472 35.58 -23.02 38.58
C GLU A 472 35.75 -22.33 39.95
N ILE A 473 36.46 -22.95 40.89
CA ILE A 473 36.76 -22.40 42.22
C ILE A 473 37.36 -20.97 42.18
N PRO A 474 38.27 -20.60 41.27
CA PRO A 474 38.84 -19.25 41.23
C PRO A 474 37.78 -18.15 41.02
N GLN A 475 36.80 -18.41 40.16
CA GLN A 475 35.74 -17.45 39.84
C GLN A 475 34.73 -17.30 40.99
N ILE A 476 34.40 -18.41 41.65
CA ILE A 476 33.52 -18.43 42.83
C ILE A 476 34.20 -17.73 44.02
N TYR A 477 35.50 -17.94 44.20
CA TYR A 477 36.30 -17.31 45.26
C TYR A 477 36.44 -15.80 45.03
N GLU A 478 36.67 -15.37 43.79
CA GLU A 478 36.70 -13.95 43.41
C GLU A 478 35.36 -13.25 43.66
N ALA A 479 34.24 -13.90 43.33
CA ALA A 479 32.90 -13.38 43.56
C ALA A 479 32.55 -13.27 45.07
N MET A 480 32.95 -14.26 45.88
CA MET A 480 32.81 -14.20 47.34
C MET A 480 33.64 -13.08 47.96
N LEU A 481 34.89 -12.93 47.52
CA LEU A 481 35.77 -11.86 47.99
C LEU A 481 35.16 -10.49 47.70
N LYS A 482 34.71 -10.23 46.47
CA LYS A 482 34.02 -8.98 46.10
C LYS A 482 32.81 -8.70 47.00
N LYS A 483 31.97 -9.69 47.24
CA LYS A 483 30.77 -9.55 48.07
C LYS A 483 31.09 -9.27 49.54
N THR A 484 32.08 -9.96 50.09
CA THR A 484 32.50 -9.81 51.50
C THR A 484 33.20 -8.46 51.72
N PHE A 485 33.99 -8.01 50.75
CA PHE A 485 34.70 -6.74 50.80
C PHE A 485 33.75 -5.54 50.66
N SER A 486 32.80 -5.59 49.72
CA SER A 486 31.75 -4.55 49.62
C SER A 486 30.92 -4.44 50.91
N ALA A 487 30.63 -5.56 51.57
CA ALA A 487 29.93 -5.55 52.86
C ALA A 487 30.78 -4.94 54.00
N ALA A 488 32.08 -5.22 54.05
CA ALA A 488 32.99 -4.64 55.04
C ALA A 488 33.14 -3.11 54.88
N VAL A 489 33.17 -2.61 53.64
CA VAL A 489 33.21 -1.17 53.33
C VAL A 489 31.89 -0.49 53.71
N GLN A 490 30.75 -1.09 53.39
CA GLN A 490 29.43 -0.52 53.72
C GLN A 490 29.14 -0.50 55.21
N THR A 491 29.72 -1.41 55.98
CA THR A 491 29.54 -1.50 57.44
C THR A 491 30.54 -0.66 58.24
N GLY A 492 31.47 0.04 57.57
CA GLY A 492 32.50 0.86 58.24
C GLY A 492 33.52 0.03 59.02
N LEU A 493 33.63 -1.27 58.76
CA LEU A 493 34.48 -2.18 59.52
C LEU A 493 35.98 -2.00 59.24
N ILE A 494 36.34 -1.26 58.17
CA ILE A 494 37.73 -0.99 57.81
C ILE A 494 37.89 0.49 57.43
N ASP A 495 38.64 1.24 58.24
CA ASP A 495 38.92 2.66 58.03
C ASP A 495 40.12 2.85 57.09
N HIS A 496 39.86 2.76 55.78
CA HIS A 496 40.87 2.98 54.74
C HIS A 496 40.94 4.43 54.26
N GLU A 497 40.12 5.32 54.80
CA GLU A 497 40.04 6.71 54.37
C GLU A 497 41.42 7.41 54.39
N PRO A 498 42.26 7.27 55.43
CA PRO A 498 43.58 7.91 55.44
C PRO A 498 44.52 7.38 54.34
N GLY A 499 44.49 6.07 54.08
CA GLY A 499 45.34 5.42 53.07
C GLY A 499 44.95 5.81 51.64
N ILE A 500 43.64 5.84 51.36
CA ILE A 500 43.11 6.26 50.05
C ILE A 500 43.41 7.74 49.80
N LEU A 501 43.22 8.59 50.81
CA LEU A 501 43.53 10.01 50.68
C LEU A 501 45.04 10.25 50.48
N ALA A 502 45.91 9.49 51.16
CA ALA A 502 47.36 9.56 50.94
C ALA A 502 47.75 9.11 49.52
N PHE A 503 47.16 8.02 49.02
CA PHE A 503 47.37 7.53 47.66
C PHE A 503 46.88 8.54 46.61
N LEU A 504 45.66 9.06 46.76
CA LEU A 504 45.10 10.07 45.85
C LEU A 504 45.92 11.36 45.85
N LYS A 505 46.45 11.77 47.01
CA LYS A 505 47.33 12.94 47.07
C LYS A 505 48.58 12.76 46.22
N GLN A 506 49.12 11.55 46.12
CA GLN A 506 50.28 11.23 45.28
C GLN A 506 49.92 11.08 43.80
N GLN A 507 48.79 10.43 43.49
CA GLN A 507 48.46 10.00 42.13
C GLN A 507 47.54 10.95 41.37
N ASN A 508 46.69 11.71 42.08
CA ASN A 508 45.72 12.62 41.49
C ASN A 508 45.38 13.75 42.48
N GLU A 509 46.30 14.71 42.60
CA GLU A 509 46.22 15.83 43.54
C GLU A 509 44.94 16.68 43.35
N ALA A 510 44.46 16.80 42.11
CA ALA A 510 43.22 17.51 41.80
C ALA A 510 41.99 16.81 42.43
N LEU A 511 41.88 15.48 42.29
CA LEU A 511 40.79 14.71 42.89
C LEU A 511 40.88 14.67 44.41
N TYR A 512 42.10 14.55 44.96
CA TYR A 512 42.35 14.68 46.40
C TYR A 512 41.86 16.03 46.94
N THR A 513 42.21 17.13 46.27
CA THR A 513 41.81 18.48 46.69
C THR A 513 40.28 18.66 46.64
N GLN A 514 39.63 18.09 45.62
CA GLN A 514 38.16 18.07 45.53
C GLN A 514 37.53 17.30 46.69
N LEU A 515 38.04 16.12 47.01
CA LEU A 515 37.54 15.29 48.11
C LEU A 515 37.73 15.96 49.47
N ILE A 516 38.89 16.56 49.74
CA ILE A 516 39.12 17.31 50.98
C ILE A 516 38.20 18.53 51.08
N THR A 517 37.92 19.20 49.96
CA THR A 517 36.98 20.33 49.92
C THR A 517 35.56 19.86 50.22
N LEU A 518 35.14 18.73 49.65
CA LEU A 518 33.83 18.13 49.94
C LEU A 518 33.71 17.70 51.41
N LYS A 519 34.75 17.06 51.96
CA LYS A 519 34.81 16.61 53.36
C LYS A 519 34.77 17.77 54.36
N LYS A 520 35.45 18.88 54.06
CA LYS A 520 35.45 20.09 54.91
C LYS A 520 34.09 20.79 54.95
N GLY A 521 33.25 20.59 53.93
CA GLY A 521 31.99 21.31 53.78
C GLY A 521 32.18 22.80 53.52
N ILE A 522 31.09 23.56 53.56
CA ILE A 522 31.08 25.03 53.45
C ILE A 522 31.05 25.64 54.86
N SER A 523 31.89 26.65 55.10
CA SER A 523 31.90 27.38 56.36
C SER A 523 30.67 28.28 56.49
N LYS A 524 30.21 28.54 57.72
CA LYS A 524 29.08 29.45 57.97
C LYS A 524 29.32 30.85 57.37
N LYS A 525 30.58 31.32 57.36
CA LYS A 525 30.99 32.59 56.76
C LYS A 525 30.79 32.58 55.24
N ASP A 526 31.25 31.53 54.57
CA ASP A 526 31.13 31.40 53.11
C ASP A 526 29.68 31.18 52.67
N TYR A 527 28.91 30.41 53.44
CA TYR A 527 27.47 30.21 53.22
C TYR A 527 26.67 31.52 53.30
N ASN A 528 27.00 32.37 54.28
CA ASN A 528 26.36 33.67 54.41
C ASN A 528 26.66 34.58 53.21
N ASN A 529 27.84 34.44 52.61
CA ASN A 529 28.30 35.22 51.45
C ASN A 529 27.84 34.65 50.09
N LEU A 530 27.14 33.51 50.04
CA LEU A 530 26.64 32.96 48.77
C LEU A 530 25.65 33.93 48.09
N PRO A 531 25.80 34.21 46.78
CA PRO A 531 24.99 35.13 46.00
C PRO A 531 23.65 34.50 45.61
N VAL A 532 22.90 34.05 46.60
CA VAL A 532 21.60 33.37 46.42
C VAL A 532 20.54 34.19 47.16
N PRO A 533 19.40 34.53 46.53
CA PRO A 533 18.29 35.20 47.19
C PRO A 533 17.89 34.46 48.47
N LYS A 534 17.64 35.18 49.59
CA LYS A 534 17.35 34.58 50.90
C LYS A 534 16.21 33.54 50.86
N GLU A 535 15.25 33.77 49.98
CA GLU A 535 14.08 32.92 49.74
C GLU A 535 14.41 31.55 49.10
N LYS A 536 15.60 31.41 48.49
CA LYS A 536 16.08 30.19 47.82
C LYS A 536 17.29 29.55 48.51
N LYS A 537 17.72 30.04 49.69
CA LYS A 537 18.85 29.46 50.43
C LYS A 537 18.43 28.18 51.14
N VAL A 538 18.88 27.05 50.60
CA VAL A 538 18.84 25.73 51.25
C VAL A 538 19.70 25.78 52.52
N SER A 539 19.27 25.17 53.62
CA SER A 539 19.97 25.27 54.91
C SER A 539 21.45 24.82 54.82
N LEU A 540 22.32 25.44 55.64
CA LEU A 540 23.75 25.08 55.71
C LEU A 540 23.96 23.59 56.01
N GLU A 541 23.13 23.03 56.90
CA GLU A 541 23.15 21.60 57.22
C GLU A 541 22.83 20.72 56.02
N GLU A 542 21.84 21.09 55.22
CA GLU A 542 21.43 20.32 54.05
C GLU A 542 22.45 20.42 52.91
N ILE A 543 23.13 21.57 52.74
CA ILE A 543 24.24 21.70 51.81
C ILE A 543 25.43 20.85 52.25
N ASN A 544 25.83 20.93 53.52
CA ASN A 544 26.93 20.13 54.05
C ASN A 544 26.62 18.63 54.00
N LYS A 545 25.36 18.24 54.23
CA LYS A 545 24.91 16.86 54.04
C LYS A 545 25.08 16.40 52.59
N LYS A 546 24.62 17.19 51.61
CA LYS A 546 24.79 16.86 50.18
C LYS A 546 26.26 16.78 49.77
N MET A 547 27.12 17.64 50.33
CA MET A 547 28.56 17.59 50.10
C MET A 547 29.19 16.32 50.70
N ASN A 548 28.77 15.92 51.90
CA ASN A 548 29.24 14.69 52.54
C ASN A 548 28.73 13.43 51.80
N ASP A 549 27.46 13.42 51.36
CA ASP A 549 26.92 12.32 50.55
C ASP A 549 27.69 12.19 49.23
N ARG A 550 28.04 13.32 48.61
CA ARG A 550 28.88 13.35 47.41
C ARG A 550 30.31 12.89 47.69
N TYR A 551 30.88 13.27 48.84
CA TYR A 551 32.18 12.81 49.32
C TYR A 551 32.21 11.27 49.44
N THR A 552 31.25 10.70 50.18
CA THR A 552 31.15 9.24 50.38
C THR A 552 30.92 8.50 49.07
N SER A 553 30.10 9.06 48.16
CA SER A 553 29.86 8.47 46.85
C SER A 553 31.12 8.43 45.98
N ILE A 554 31.88 9.53 45.90
CA ILE A 554 33.12 9.57 45.11
C ILE A 554 34.18 8.68 45.75
N LEU A 555 34.32 8.70 47.08
CA LEU A 555 35.27 7.83 47.79
C LEU A 555 34.98 6.36 47.51
N SER A 556 33.71 5.95 47.52
CA SER A 556 33.29 4.57 47.20
C SER A 556 33.64 4.17 45.76
N GLN A 557 33.43 5.06 44.79
CA GLN A 557 33.79 4.82 43.38
C GLN A 557 35.31 4.70 43.19
N VAL A 558 36.09 5.52 43.89
CA VAL A 558 37.55 5.43 43.86
C VAL A 558 38.02 4.11 44.46
N VAL A 559 37.41 3.67 45.57
CA VAL A 559 37.71 2.36 46.17
C VAL A 559 37.43 1.24 45.17
N GLU A 560 36.25 1.21 44.57
CA GLU A 560 35.90 0.20 43.55
C GLU A 560 36.90 0.21 42.39
N THR A 561 37.27 1.39 41.90
CA THR A 561 38.15 1.52 40.73
C THR A 561 39.58 1.11 41.05
N VAL A 562 40.16 1.62 42.14
CA VAL A 562 41.56 1.36 42.51
C VAL A 562 41.76 -0.12 42.88
N PHE A 563 40.81 -0.72 43.59
CA PHE A 563 40.89 -2.14 43.99
C PHE A 563 40.54 -3.12 42.87
N CYS A 564 39.69 -2.76 41.91
CA CYS A 564 39.36 -3.66 40.77
C CYS A 564 40.38 -3.59 39.63
N SER A 565 41.08 -2.46 39.45
CA SER A 565 42.00 -2.27 38.31
C SER A 565 43.45 -2.61 38.60
N SER A 566 43.87 -2.62 39.87
CA SER A 566 45.23 -2.99 40.26
C SER A 566 45.19 -4.25 41.12
N GLY A 567 45.42 -5.41 40.51
CA GLY A 567 45.70 -6.67 41.23
C GLY A 567 46.90 -6.61 42.19
N ALA A 568 47.48 -5.42 42.41
CA ALA A 568 48.65 -5.15 43.23
C ALA A 568 48.33 -4.88 44.72
N LEU A 569 47.11 -4.48 45.08
CA LEU A 569 46.76 -4.27 46.51
C LEU A 569 46.29 -5.55 47.22
N VAL A 570 45.87 -6.57 46.49
CA VAL A 570 45.58 -7.92 47.05
C VAL A 570 46.88 -8.63 47.47
N ALA A 571 48.02 -8.27 46.85
CA ALA A 571 49.32 -8.85 47.18
C ALA A 571 49.94 -8.30 48.48
N ALA A 572 49.50 -7.15 48.99
CA ALA A 572 50.24 -6.46 50.05
C ALA A 572 49.90 -6.90 51.48
N GLU A 573 48.66 -7.25 51.84
CA GLU A 573 48.34 -7.61 53.25
C GLU A 573 47.27 -8.71 53.44
N SER A 574 46.84 -9.43 52.39
CA SER A 574 45.79 -10.46 52.50
C SER A 574 46.19 -11.91 52.16
N LEU A 575 47.48 -12.19 51.97
CA LEU A 575 48.02 -13.57 51.98
C LEU A 575 48.82 -13.85 53.26
N SER A 576 48.21 -13.55 54.41
CA SER A 576 48.49 -14.25 55.67
C SER A 576 47.28 -15.08 56.12
N ILE A 577 46.37 -15.43 55.20
CA ILE A 577 45.49 -16.57 55.43
C ILE A 577 46.40 -17.81 55.34
N PRO A 578 46.66 -18.53 56.45
CA PRO A 578 47.48 -19.72 56.41
C PRO A 578 46.90 -20.67 55.35
N VAL A 579 47.76 -21.30 54.54
CA VAL A 579 47.35 -22.26 53.51
C VAL A 579 46.42 -23.33 54.08
N ASP A 580 46.59 -23.64 55.36
CA ASP A 580 45.79 -24.50 56.22
C ASP A 580 44.34 -24.01 56.44
N LYS A 581 44.07 -22.69 56.49
CA LYS A 581 42.70 -22.15 56.48
C LYS A 581 42.03 -22.29 55.11
N ILE A 582 42.76 -22.08 54.01
CA ILE A 582 42.26 -22.31 52.65
C ILE A 582 41.96 -23.80 52.47
N ALA A 583 42.86 -24.68 52.90
CA ALA A 583 42.65 -26.13 52.91
C ALA A 583 41.45 -26.54 53.78
N THR A 584 41.20 -25.84 54.89
CA THR A 584 40.02 -26.06 55.75
C THR A 584 38.73 -25.59 55.09
N MET A 585 38.75 -24.46 54.38
CA MET A 585 37.60 -23.96 53.60
C MET A 585 37.29 -24.86 52.40
N VAL A 586 38.31 -25.35 51.70
CA VAL A 586 38.18 -26.35 50.63
C VAL A 586 37.64 -27.67 51.19
N LYS A 587 38.15 -28.14 52.35
CA LYS A 587 37.62 -29.33 53.03
C LYS A 587 36.19 -29.15 53.55
N LYS A 588 35.81 -27.94 53.98
CA LYS A 588 34.44 -27.62 54.40
C LYS A 588 33.49 -27.58 53.20
N ALA A 589 33.89 -26.95 52.09
CA ALA A 589 33.17 -27.00 50.83
C ALA A 589 33.02 -28.44 50.31
N GLN A 590 34.07 -29.26 50.40
CA GLN A 590 34.05 -30.70 50.10
C GLN A 590 33.09 -31.49 50.98
N LYS A 591 32.82 -31.05 52.22
CA LYS A 591 31.87 -31.69 53.16
C LYS A 591 30.43 -31.22 52.94
N GLU A 592 30.24 -30.06 52.32
CA GLU A 592 28.93 -29.50 51.97
C GLU A 592 28.49 -29.87 50.53
N LEU A 593 29.44 -30.28 49.66
CA LEU A 593 29.24 -30.74 48.29
C LEU A 593 29.07 -32.27 48.04
N PRO A 594 29.17 -33.21 49.01
CA PRO A 594 28.98 -34.62 48.69
C PRO A 594 27.47 -34.90 48.65
N ASP A 595 26.98 -35.11 47.43
CA ASP A 595 25.63 -35.59 47.03
C ASP A 595 24.60 -34.58 46.51
N LYS A 596 24.92 -33.29 46.39
CA LYS A 596 24.03 -32.37 45.64
C LYS A 596 24.44 -32.33 44.17
N GLU A 597 23.58 -32.85 43.29
CA GLU A 597 23.67 -32.59 41.85
C GLU A 597 23.69 -31.08 41.62
N ILE A 598 24.71 -30.58 40.92
CA ILE A 598 24.80 -29.17 40.56
C ILE A 598 24.11 -28.98 39.22
N GLU A 599 23.23 -27.99 39.15
CA GLU A 599 22.63 -27.56 37.89
C GLU A 599 23.68 -26.79 37.09
N TYR A 600 24.11 -27.36 35.96
CA TYR A 600 25.15 -26.80 35.11
C TYR A 600 24.76 -26.87 33.63
N VAL A 601 25.03 -25.78 32.90
CA VAL A 601 24.90 -25.71 31.43
C VAL A 601 26.31 -25.70 30.86
N PRO A 602 26.72 -26.73 30.09
CA PRO A 602 28.03 -26.77 29.45
C PRO A 602 28.33 -25.52 28.61
N GLU A 603 29.55 -24.99 28.71
CA GLU A 603 29.94 -23.73 28.05
C GLU A 603 29.77 -23.79 26.52
N ASP A 604 29.98 -24.96 25.91
CA ASP A 604 29.76 -25.23 24.48
C ASP A 604 28.27 -25.20 24.07
N LYS A 605 27.35 -25.40 25.02
CA LYS A 605 25.89 -25.37 24.81
C LYS A 605 25.22 -24.08 25.28
N LYS A 606 25.95 -23.20 25.95
CA LYS A 606 25.44 -21.95 26.53
C LYS A 606 24.81 -21.03 25.51
N GLN A 607 25.44 -20.87 24.34
CA GLN A 607 24.90 -20.03 23.26
C GLN A 607 23.62 -20.62 22.66
N GLN A 608 23.55 -21.94 22.54
CA GLN A 608 22.36 -22.65 22.07
C GLN A 608 21.21 -22.55 23.08
N TYR A 609 21.49 -22.67 24.38
CA TYR A 609 20.53 -22.45 25.46
C TYR A 609 19.95 -21.04 25.41
N GLU A 610 20.78 -19.99 25.34
CA GLU A 610 20.30 -18.61 25.29
C GLU A 610 19.46 -18.33 24.04
N THR A 611 19.82 -18.94 22.90
CA THR A 611 19.05 -18.83 21.66
C THR A 611 17.68 -19.51 21.77
N GLU A 612 17.61 -20.76 22.28
CA GLU A 612 16.33 -21.47 22.43
C GLU A 612 15.45 -20.83 23.52
N LYS A 613 16.06 -20.33 24.61
CA LYS A 613 15.39 -19.56 25.66
C LYS A 613 14.69 -18.33 25.10
N GLY A 614 15.40 -17.51 24.33
CA GLY A 614 14.81 -16.32 23.68
C GLY A 614 13.70 -16.67 22.69
N LEU A 615 13.86 -17.75 21.92
CA LEU A 615 12.86 -18.19 20.95
C LEU A 615 11.56 -18.68 21.63
N ARG A 616 11.66 -19.53 22.66
CA ARG A 616 10.49 -20.07 23.37
C ARG A 616 9.74 -19.01 24.17
N LEU A 617 10.46 -18.10 24.84
CA LEU A 617 9.84 -17.00 25.56
C LEU A 617 9.06 -16.07 24.62
N ARG A 618 9.62 -15.74 23.44
CA ARG A 618 8.92 -14.92 22.43
C ARG A 618 7.70 -15.63 21.87
N LYS A 619 7.81 -16.91 21.55
CA LYS A 619 6.68 -17.71 21.07
C LYS A 619 5.56 -17.75 22.11
N LYS A 620 5.86 -18.02 23.38
CA LYS A 620 4.84 -18.10 24.44
C LYS A 620 4.22 -16.74 24.76
N LEU A 621 5.02 -15.66 24.76
CA LEU A 621 4.49 -14.31 24.91
C LEU A 621 3.54 -13.95 23.76
N ALA A 622 3.89 -14.32 22.53
CA ALA A 622 3.03 -14.11 21.37
C ALA A 622 1.72 -14.91 21.48
N GLU A 623 1.77 -16.14 21.99
CA GLU A 623 0.56 -16.95 22.27
C GLU A 623 -0.32 -16.28 23.34
N ILE A 624 0.25 -15.83 24.45
CA ILE A 624 -0.49 -15.15 25.54
C ILE A 624 -1.07 -13.82 25.08
N ILE A 625 -0.29 -13.01 24.35
CA ILE A 625 -0.78 -11.76 23.77
C ILE A 625 -1.87 -12.06 22.75
N ALA A 626 -1.72 -13.08 21.90
CA ALA A 626 -2.76 -13.47 20.95
C ALA A 626 -4.02 -13.97 21.67
N GLU A 627 -3.91 -14.64 22.82
CA GLU A 627 -5.05 -15.08 23.64
C GLU A 627 -5.72 -13.91 24.38
N GLN A 628 -4.97 -12.98 24.96
CA GLN A 628 -5.50 -11.76 25.58
C GLN A 628 -6.09 -10.81 24.54
N HIS A 629 -5.42 -10.63 23.41
CA HIS A 629 -5.97 -9.89 22.27
C HIS A 629 -7.18 -10.62 21.72
N LYS A 630 -7.23 -11.96 21.66
CA LYS A 630 -8.45 -12.69 21.28
C LYS A 630 -9.58 -12.45 22.27
N ALA A 631 -9.31 -12.38 23.58
CA ALA A 631 -10.31 -12.09 24.61
C ALA A 631 -10.77 -10.61 24.62
N GLU A 632 -9.87 -9.64 24.41
CA GLU A 632 -10.20 -8.22 24.28
C GLU A 632 -10.82 -7.89 22.92
N LEU A 633 -10.35 -8.50 21.82
CA LEU A 633 -11.00 -8.47 20.50
C LEU A 633 -12.38 -9.14 20.56
N GLU A 634 -12.59 -10.22 21.32
CA GLU A 634 -13.91 -10.83 21.48
C GLU A 634 -14.89 -9.92 22.23
N LYS A 635 -14.36 -9.09 23.14
CA LYS A 635 -15.12 -8.08 23.88
C LYS A 635 -15.40 -6.82 23.05
N HIS A 636 -14.48 -6.40 22.19
CA HIS A 636 -14.58 -5.17 21.39
C HIS A 636 -15.09 -5.36 19.95
N LEU A 637 -14.87 -6.52 19.32
CA LEU A 637 -15.15 -6.78 17.90
C LEU A 637 -16.31 -7.75 17.65
N LYS A 638 -17.28 -7.88 18.56
CA LYS A 638 -18.45 -8.77 18.32
C LYS A 638 -19.17 -8.47 16.98
N GLY A 639 -19.08 -7.24 16.46
CA GLY A 639 -19.55 -6.86 15.13
C GLY A 639 -18.50 -6.90 14.00
N GLU A 640 -17.24 -6.61 14.30
CA GLU A 640 -16.15 -6.45 13.29
C GLU A 640 -15.38 -7.76 13.02
N LYS A 641 -15.47 -8.75 13.91
CA LYS A 641 -14.85 -10.07 13.77
C LYS A 641 -15.48 -10.89 12.63
N SER A 642 -16.76 -10.69 12.31
CA SER A 642 -17.39 -11.33 11.15
C SER A 642 -16.78 -10.87 9.82
N PHE A 643 -16.31 -9.63 9.75
CA PHE A 643 -15.74 -9.03 8.54
C PHE A 643 -14.26 -9.41 8.36
N LEU A 644 -13.44 -9.26 9.42
CA LEU A 644 -12.01 -9.61 9.35
C LEU A 644 -11.77 -11.12 9.29
N SER A 645 -12.61 -11.94 9.92
CA SER A 645 -12.49 -13.41 9.82
C SER A 645 -12.91 -13.93 8.45
N TYR A 646 -13.88 -13.28 7.78
CA TYR A 646 -14.23 -13.57 6.39
C TYR A 646 -13.06 -13.21 5.45
N PHE A 647 -12.46 -12.03 5.63
CA PHE A 647 -11.35 -11.55 4.79
C PHE A 647 -10.07 -12.40 4.96
N VAL A 648 -9.68 -12.73 6.19
CA VAL A 648 -8.50 -13.57 6.45
C VAL A 648 -8.73 -15.02 6.02
N ALA A 649 -9.95 -15.56 6.14
CA ALA A 649 -10.27 -16.90 5.67
C ALA A 649 -10.33 -17.01 4.13
N GLU A 650 -10.70 -15.94 3.43
CA GLU A 650 -10.62 -15.82 1.96
C GLU A 650 -9.16 -15.75 1.49
N GLU A 651 -8.33 -14.91 2.10
CA GLU A 651 -6.90 -14.80 1.76
C GLU A 651 -6.13 -16.11 2.04
N MET A 652 -6.39 -16.78 3.17
CA MET A 652 -5.78 -18.08 3.48
C MET A 652 -6.28 -19.23 2.58
N LYS A 653 -7.47 -19.12 1.97
CA LYS A 653 -7.93 -20.08 0.94
C LYS A 653 -7.28 -19.84 -0.42
N ASN A 654 -6.85 -18.61 -0.69
CA ASN A 654 -6.22 -18.22 -1.95
C ASN A 654 -4.69 -18.39 -1.96
N GLY A 655 -4.09 -18.81 -0.84
CA GLY A 655 -2.69 -19.24 -0.79
C GLY A 655 -1.65 -18.13 -0.98
N ASN A 656 -1.99 -16.88 -0.63
CA ASN A 656 -1.05 -15.76 -0.59
C ASN A 656 -0.48 -15.54 0.81
#